data_AF-A0A9W6PCH6-F1
#
_entry.id   AF-A0A9W6PCH6-F1
#
_cell.length_a   1.000
_cell.length_b   1.000
_cell.length_c   1.000
_cell.angle_alpha   90.00
_cell.angle_beta   90.00
_cell.angle_gamma   90.00
#
_symmetry.space_group_name_H-M   'P 1'
#
loop_
_entity.id
_entity.type
_entity.pdbx_description
1 polymer ?
#
loop_
_entity_poly.entity_id
_entity_poly.type
_entity_poly.pdbx_seq_one_letter_code
_entity_poly.pdbx_strand_id
1 'polypeptide(L)'
;MWSVLAQAQREQHLRAEAQRRAAAAAQRENERAQREAQRAAARGEREALKAYQQGRESDAARRSAELDARVAELRGVLAAGLAGPGFSPAAGGRPVVPPFDPGPLGVPVPMPDQGWYLVPPPVGPQAYHPGARRQWEEQSAQARAAFERDWQAAWAAEQQRQHRLADYRAQYEAWAAERHRLLAGQAAQAGRLAARLRAGEAAAVAEYFEAVVDWREDWPDGFPADGETSWDASARRLVVRWELPPYEVVPPVGRYRYVRSEDREDEVARPVGQRRELYREVLAQCALRVLAEVFRADADGLLASVGLNGVLVATDPATGREGERCLLAVEVGREVFAGLALDRVAPLDCLVDALGGRIAARPDRGGTVAEVPASAPPPPAPPAPPAPVADGEGPDLFEMDPLEFEELIAELFRRRGLRTRTTARSGDEGVDVLAEDPDPITGGKIVIQAKRYRKTVPPSAVRDLESTMRRQGANRGILVTTAGFGPGSRKHAEGQPLTLVDGPMLLALLREQGLPGRLGPAPAPVPAPAVPAQRSASAVPAGPAVELTPGQNLLLPGEEVRVRFRSGGAEADLTLLLLDADGRVRHDGDFVFYHQPTAEDGAVALRPDDRSATVRTGRLPDAVRRVAISVNLDADGDGTCADLVDPAVELACGGGRWVFRPPADPAVSAMLVAEVYRHPADGWKLRAVGQGWSDGLAGLARDHGVDVA
;
A
#
# COMPACT_ATOMS: atom_id res chain seq x y z
N MET A 1 -9.20 49.90 103.65
CA MET A 1 -9.76 50.33 102.35
C MET A 1 -8.69 50.47 101.26
N TRP A 2 -7.50 51.00 101.59
CA TRP A 2 -6.39 51.19 100.62
C TRP A 2 -5.67 49.91 100.14
N SER A 3 -5.55 48.85 100.96
CA SER A 3 -4.90 47.59 100.51
C SER A 3 -5.74 46.79 99.50
N VAL A 4 -7.06 46.81 99.66
CA VAL A 4 -8.01 46.12 98.77
C VAL A 4 -8.03 46.76 97.37
N LEU A 5 -7.94 48.09 97.29
CA LEU A 5 -7.83 48.83 96.02
C LEU A 5 -6.52 48.55 95.27
N ALA A 6 -5.39 48.49 95.98
CA ALA A 6 -4.08 48.20 95.39
C ALA A 6 -3.92 46.73 94.95
N GLN A 7 -4.63 45.80 95.61
CA GLN A 7 -4.68 44.39 95.21
C GLN A 7 -5.60 44.20 94.00
N ALA A 8 -6.75 44.87 93.97
CA ALA A 8 -7.66 44.89 92.82
C ALA A 8 -7.01 45.50 91.56
N GLN A 9 -6.20 46.57 91.69
CA GLN A 9 -5.46 47.15 90.56
C GLN A 9 -4.39 46.21 89.99
N ARG A 10 -3.66 45.48 90.85
CA ARG A 10 -2.67 44.48 90.41
C ARG A 10 -3.31 43.30 89.71
N GLU A 11 -4.44 42.82 90.23
CA GLU A 11 -5.23 41.78 89.56
C GLU A 11 -5.79 42.24 88.21
N GLN A 12 -6.27 43.49 88.11
CA GLN A 12 -6.71 44.07 86.84
C GLN A 12 -5.56 44.19 85.83
N HIS A 13 -4.38 44.60 86.25
CA HIS A 13 -3.20 44.70 85.38
C HIS A 13 -2.76 43.32 84.87
N LEU A 14 -2.66 42.32 85.76
CA LEU A 14 -2.32 40.95 85.39
C LEU A 14 -3.38 40.32 84.45
N ARG A 15 -4.67 40.57 84.71
CA ARG A 15 -5.76 40.15 83.82
C ARG A 15 -5.67 40.82 82.45
N ALA A 16 -5.37 42.13 82.41
CA ALA A 16 -5.22 42.86 81.16
C ALA A 16 -3.99 42.41 80.35
N GLU A 17 -2.86 42.11 80.99
CA GLU A 17 -1.68 41.54 80.33
C GLU A 17 -1.93 40.12 79.84
N ALA A 18 -2.59 39.28 80.64
CA ALA A 18 -2.98 37.93 80.23
C ALA A 18 -3.94 37.98 79.03
N GLN A 19 -4.92 38.89 79.03
CA GLN A 19 -5.83 39.11 77.90
C GLN A 19 -5.08 39.58 76.64
N ARG A 20 -4.12 40.50 76.75
CA ARG A 20 -3.29 40.93 75.60
C ARG A 20 -2.41 39.79 75.06
N ARG A 21 -1.81 38.99 75.93
CA ARG A 21 -1.01 37.82 75.52
C ARG A 21 -1.88 36.75 74.86
N ALA A 22 -3.07 36.48 75.39
CA ALA A 22 -4.04 35.55 74.80
C ALA A 22 -4.54 36.05 73.43
N ALA A 23 -4.89 37.34 73.32
CA ALA A 23 -5.30 37.94 72.04
C ALA A 23 -4.17 37.88 70.99
N ALA A 24 -2.92 38.18 71.38
CA ALA A 24 -1.77 38.08 70.49
C ALA A 24 -1.44 36.62 70.10
N ALA A 25 -1.68 35.65 70.99
CA ALA A 25 -1.54 34.23 70.66
C ALA A 25 -2.62 33.78 69.67
N ALA A 26 -3.89 34.11 69.93
CA ALA A 26 -5.02 33.83 69.04
C ALA A 26 -4.83 34.45 67.65
N GLN A 27 -4.30 35.68 67.58
CA GLN A 27 -4.00 36.33 66.30
C GLN A 27 -2.92 35.57 65.51
N ARG A 28 -1.83 35.15 66.15
CA ARG A 28 -0.77 34.34 65.51
C ARG A 28 -1.28 32.98 65.06
N GLU A 29 -2.16 32.34 65.82
CA GLU A 29 -2.80 31.08 65.43
C GLU A 29 -3.70 31.28 64.21
N ASN A 30 -4.52 32.34 64.19
CA ASN A 30 -5.38 32.64 63.05
C ASN A 30 -4.56 32.96 61.79
N GLU A 31 -3.46 33.71 61.91
CA GLU A 31 -2.53 33.97 60.79
C GLU A 31 -1.86 32.69 60.27
N ARG A 32 -1.50 31.76 61.15
CA ARG A 32 -0.96 30.44 60.75
C ARG A 32 -2.02 29.62 60.01
N ALA A 33 -3.23 29.55 60.56
CA ALA A 33 -4.35 28.84 59.96
C ALA A 33 -4.69 29.40 58.57
N GLN A 34 -4.71 30.73 58.41
CA GLN A 34 -4.93 31.38 57.12
C GLN A 34 -3.83 31.04 56.10
N ARG A 35 -2.56 31.07 56.50
CA ARG A 35 -1.43 30.68 55.61
C ARG A 35 -1.48 29.20 55.23
N GLU A 36 -1.85 28.33 56.16
CA GLU A 36 -2.03 26.91 55.89
C GLU A 36 -3.20 26.66 54.93
N ALA A 37 -4.33 27.34 55.12
CA ALA A 37 -5.49 27.28 54.23
C ALA A 37 -5.14 27.78 52.81
N GLN A 38 -4.42 28.90 52.69
CA GLN A 38 -3.95 29.41 51.38
C GLN A 38 -3.00 28.42 50.68
N ARG A 39 -2.07 27.81 51.43
CA ARG A 39 -1.17 26.78 50.88
C ARG A 39 -1.94 25.53 50.46
N ALA A 40 -2.96 25.13 51.22
CA ALA A 40 -3.80 24.00 50.88
C ALA A 40 -4.64 24.27 49.62
N ALA A 41 -5.24 25.45 49.51
CA ALA A 41 -5.97 25.88 48.31
C ALA A 41 -5.06 25.92 47.07
N ALA A 42 -3.88 26.52 47.17
CA ALA A 42 -2.92 26.57 46.06
C ALA A 42 -2.40 25.17 45.66
N ARG A 43 -2.28 24.23 46.61
CA ARG A 43 -1.99 22.82 46.28
C ARG A 43 -3.16 22.17 45.56
N GLY A 44 -4.38 22.35 46.06
CA GLY A 44 -5.60 21.83 45.43
C GLY A 44 -5.80 22.32 44.00
N GLU A 45 -5.57 23.62 43.74
CA GLU A 45 -5.64 24.19 42.38
C GLU A 45 -4.60 23.58 41.43
N ARG A 46 -3.35 23.38 41.91
CA ARG A 46 -2.30 22.74 41.12
C ARG A 46 -2.60 21.26 40.84
N GLU A 47 -3.12 20.54 41.82
CA GLU A 47 -3.56 19.16 41.68
C GLU A 47 -4.72 19.04 40.69
N ALA A 48 -5.71 19.92 40.77
CA ALA A 48 -6.84 19.99 39.84
C ALA A 48 -6.38 20.28 38.40
N LEU A 49 -5.50 21.27 38.21
CA LEU A 49 -4.94 21.59 36.89
C LEU A 49 -4.16 20.41 36.29
N LYS A 50 -3.36 19.72 37.12
CA LYS A 50 -2.61 18.53 36.69
C LYS A 50 -3.55 17.39 36.31
N ALA A 51 -4.59 17.15 37.10
CA ALA A 51 -5.60 16.12 36.80
C ALA A 51 -6.36 16.42 35.50
N TYR A 52 -6.72 17.69 35.27
CA TYR A 52 -7.33 18.13 34.03
C TYR A 52 -6.41 17.88 32.82
N GLN A 53 -5.15 18.30 32.89
CA GLN A 53 -4.17 18.07 31.81
C GLN A 53 -3.94 16.57 31.53
N GLN A 54 -3.84 15.75 32.58
CA GLN A 54 -3.74 14.30 32.44
C GLN A 54 -4.98 13.68 31.78
N GLY A 55 -6.18 14.19 32.10
CA GLY A 55 -7.42 13.79 31.46
C GLY A 55 -7.38 14.04 29.94
N ARG A 56 -7.03 15.27 29.54
CA ARG A 56 -6.92 15.66 28.12
C ARG A 56 -5.86 14.85 27.36
N GLU A 57 -4.72 14.54 28.00
CA GLU A 57 -3.71 13.65 27.42
C GLU A 57 -4.21 12.22 27.24
N SER A 58 -4.98 11.70 28.20
CA SER A 58 -5.56 10.36 28.11
C SER A 58 -6.63 10.26 27.02
N ASP A 59 -7.42 11.32 26.82
CA ASP A 59 -8.42 11.39 25.75
C ASP A 59 -7.76 11.38 24.37
N ALA A 60 -6.72 12.21 24.18
CA ALA A 60 -5.95 12.23 22.94
C ALA A 60 -5.25 10.88 22.67
N ALA A 61 -4.74 10.22 23.71
CA ALA A 61 -4.14 8.89 23.59
C ALA A 61 -5.19 7.83 23.21
N ARG A 62 -6.38 7.85 23.82
CA ARG A 62 -7.49 6.94 23.48
C ARG A 62 -7.90 7.09 22.02
N ARG A 63 -8.11 8.32 21.53
CA ARG A 63 -8.50 8.54 20.12
C ARG A 63 -7.40 8.11 19.14
N SER A 64 -6.13 8.26 19.52
CA SER A 64 -5.02 7.73 18.72
C SER A 64 -5.04 6.19 18.68
N ALA A 65 -5.32 5.54 19.80
CA ALA A 65 -5.46 4.08 19.86
C ALA A 65 -6.66 3.58 19.02
N GLU A 66 -7.76 4.32 18.95
CA GLU A 66 -8.89 4.02 18.06
C GLU A 66 -8.48 4.08 16.57
N LEU A 67 -7.66 5.07 16.17
CA LEU A 67 -7.10 5.13 14.81
C LEU A 67 -6.17 3.95 14.52
N ASP A 68 -5.32 3.59 15.48
CA ASP A 68 -4.41 2.45 15.33
C ASP A 68 -5.18 1.12 15.23
N ALA A 69 -6.25 0.95 16.01
CA ALA A 69 -7.14 -0.21 15.93
C ALA A 69 -7.82 -0.31 14.55
N ARG A 70 -8.29 0.83 14.00
CA ARG A 70 -8.87 0.86 12.64
C ARG A 70 -7.84 0.50 11.58
N VAL A 71 -6.60 0.96 11.69
CA VAL A 71 -5.52 0.56 10.77
C VAL A 71 -5.19 -0.91 10.90
N ALA A 72 -5.19 -1.46 12.12
CA ALA A 72 -4.96 -2.88 12.37
C ALA A 72 -6.07 -3.76 11.77
N GLU A 73 -7.34 -3.33 11.87
CA GLU A 73 -8.48 -3.98 11.21
C GLU A 73 -8.30 -4.01 9.69
N LEU A 74 -7.94 -2.88 9.08
CA LEU A 74 -7.67 -2.78 7.64
C LEU A 74 -6.50 -3.66 7.19
N ARG A 75 -5.48 -3.80 8.06
CA ARG A 75 -4.33 -4.70 7.83
C ARG A 75 -4.64 -6.17 8.13
N GLY A 76 -5.80 -6.47 8.70
CA GLY A 76 -6.24 -7.81 9.06
C GLY A 76 -7.30 -8.39 8.12
N VAL A 77 -7.66 -7.70 7.03
CA VAL A 77 -8.76 -8.11 6.13
C VAL A 77 -8.56 -9.52 5.59
N LEU A 78 -7.36 -9.83 5.09
CA LEU A 78 -7.07 -11.17 4.56
C LEU A 78 -7.12 -12.21 5.67
N ALA A 79 -6.46 -11.95 6.81
CA ALA A 79 -6.41 -12.89 7.92
C ALA A 79 -7.81 -13.19 8.50
N ALA A 80 -8.66 -12.16 8.63
CA ALA A 80 -10.04 -12.31 9.07
C ALA A 80 -10.86 -13.19 8.10
N GLY A 81 -10.77 -12.92 6.79
CA GLY A 81 -11.47 -13.73 5.77
C GLY A 81 -11.03 -15.19 5.72
N LEU A 82 -9.72 -15.45 5.94
CA LEU A 82 -9.19 -16.82 6.01
C LEU A 82 -9.63 -17.56 7.28
N ALA A 83 -9.82 -16.84 8.40
CA ALA A 83 -10.26 -17.43 9.67
C ALA A 83 -11.79 -17.66 9.74
N GLY A 84 -12.56 -16.85 9.02
CA GLY A 84 -14.02 -16.92 8.96
C GLY A 84 -14.54 -18.20 8.29
N PRO A 85 -15.83 -18.53 8.46
CA PRO A 85 -16.45 -19.64 7.75
C PRO A 85 -16.28 -19.47 6.23
N GLY A 86 -16.37 -20.56 5.47
CA GLY A 86 -16.43 -20.46 4.01
C GLY A 86 -17.81 -20.02 3.56
N PHE A 87 -17.89 -19.34 2.41
CA PHE A 87 -19.16 -19.24 1.71
C PHE A 87 -19.71 -20.65 1.54
N SER A 88 -20.97 -20.81 1.91
CA SER A 88 -21.71 -22.01 1.59
C SER A 88 -23.10 -21.60 1.15
N PRO A 89 -23.59 -22.13 0.02
CA PRO A 89 -24.95 -21.86 -0.43
C PRO A 89 -26.01 -22.35 0.56
N ALA A 90 -25.62 -23.14 1.56
CA ALA A 90 -26.46 -23.61 2.67
C ALA A 90 -26.17 -22.89 4.01
N ALA A 91 -25.24 -21.94 4.06
CA ALA A 91 -24.78 -21.25 5.29
C ALA A 91 -25.62 -20.06 5.74
N GLY A 92 -26.81 -19.84 5.15
CA GLY A 92 -27.88 -19.18 5.90
C GLY A 92 -28.18 -20.03 7.14
N GLY A 93 -27.46 -19.76 8.23
CA GLY A 93 -27.14 -20.71 9.30
C GLY A 93 -28.31 -21.62 9.62
N ARG A 94 -28.12 -22.94 9.45
CA ARG A 94 -29.17 -23.97 9.58
C ARG A 94 -30.12 -23.58 10.70
N PRO A 95 -31.31 -23.03 10.39
CA PRO A 95 -32.26 -22.70 11.42
C PRO A 95 -32.78 -24.01 11.95
N VAL A 96 -32.20 -24.47 13.07
CA VAL A 96 -32.70 -25.65 13.75
C VAL A 96 -34.03 -25.25 14.35
N VAL A 97 -35.10 -25.96 14.00
CA VAL A 97 -36.36 -25.86 14.75
C VAL A 97 -36.05 -26.40 16.15
N PRO A 98 -36.02 -25.56 17.20
CA PRO A 98 -35.72 -26.00 18.55
C PRO A 98 -36.86 -26.92 19.02
N PRO A 99 -36.58 -27.93 19.84
CA PRO A 99 -37.63 -28.82 20.35
C PRO A 99 -38.69 -28.04 21.14
N PHE A 100 -39.92 -28.55 21.14
CA PHE A 100 -41.02 -27.95 21.92
C PHE A 100 -40.69 -27.94 23.41
N ASP A 101 -40.65 -26.77 24.01
CA ASP A 101 -40.48 -26.57 25.45
C ASP A 101 -41.77 -25.95 26.03
N PRO A 102 -42.57 -26.72 26.81
CA PRO A 102 -43.80 -26.20 27.41
C PRO A 102 -43.56 -25.29 28.62
N GLY A 103 -42.32 -25.18 29.13
CA GLY A 103 -42.00 -24.36 30.30
C GLY A 103 -42.93 -24.65 31.50
N PRO A 104 -43.44 -23.60 32.19
CA PRO A 104 -44.36 -23.76 33.31
C PRO A 104 -45.67 -24.48 32.97
N LEU A 105 -46.12 -24.44 31.70
CA LEU A 105 -47.31 -25.18 31.27
C LEU A 105 -47.05 -26.69 31.25
N GLY A 106 -45.80 -27.15 31.31
CA GLY A 106 -45.47 -28.57 31.44
C GLY A 106 -45.73 -29.15 32.84
N VAL A 107 -45.90 -28.30 33.86
CA VAL A 107 -46.06 -28.73 35.26
C VAL A 107 -47.55 -28.84 35.61
N PRO A 108 -48.07 -30.03 35.98
CA PRO A 108 -49.46 -30.20 36.39
C PRO A 108 -49.83 -29.39 37.64
N VAL A 109 -51.08 -28.91 37.72
CA VAL A 109 -51.58 -28.24 38.93
C VAL A 109 -51.76 -29.30 40.03
N PRO A 110 -51.15 -29.14 41.22
CA PRO A 110 -51.31 -30.09 42.31
C PRO A 110 -52.75 -30.05 42.83
N MET A 111 -53.36 -31.23 43.00
CA MET A 111 -54.70 -31.34 43.58
C MET A 111 -54.62 -31.29 45.11
N PRO A 112 -55.56 -30.63 45.80
CA PRO A 112 -55.57 -30.60 47.26
C PRO A 112 -55.78 -32.00 47.82
N ASP A 113 -55.00 -32.34 48.85
CA ASP A 113 -55.16 -33.60 49.59
C ASP A 113 -56.30 -33.47 50.60
N GLN A 114 -57.27 -34.38 50.55
CA GLN A 114 -58.39 -34.42 51.48
C GLN A 114 -57.94 -34.49 52.94
N GLY A 115 -56.79 -35.12 53.22
CA GLY A 115 -56.22 -35.27 54.55
C GLY A 115 -55.92 -33.93 55.25
N TRP A 116 -55.64 -32.87 54.51
CA TRP A 116 -55.34 -31.53 55.06
C TRP A 116 -56.58 -30.80 55.58
N TYR A 117 -57.77 -31.27 55.21
CA TYR A 117 -59.06 -30.67 55.56
C TYR A 117 -59.82 -31.53 56.59
N LEU A 118 -59.23 -32.62 57.09
CA LEU A 118 -59.88 -33.50 58.07
C LEU A 118 -59.92 -32.84 59.45
N VAL A 119 -61.12 -32.66 59.99
CA VAL A 119 -61.33 -32.25 61.38
C VAL A 119 -61.43 -33.50 62.26
N PRO A 120 -60.49 -33.74 63.19
CA PRO A 120 -60.51 -34.92 64.03
C PRO A 120 -61.76 -34.92 64.93
N PRO A 121 -62.38 -36.09 65.17
CA PRO A 121 -63.55 -36.18 66.04
C PRO A 121 -63.19 -35.83 67.49
N PRO A 122 -64.14 -35.29 68.29
CA PRO A 122 -63.92 -35.03 69.70
C PRO A 122 -63.63 -36.34 70.44
N VAL A 123 -62.61 -36.34 71.29
CA VAL A 123 -62.17 -37.52 72.06
C VAL A 123 -62.35 -37.27 73.57
N GLY A 124 -62.49 -38.35 74.35
CA GLY A 124 -62.62 -38.27 75.82
C GLY A 124 -63.96 -37.68 76.31
N PRO A 125 -64.00 -37.04 77.49
CA PRO A 125 -65.24 -36.53 78.10
C PRO A 125 -66.00 -35.53 77.24
N GLN A 126 -65.29 -34.83 76.34
CA GLN A 126 -65.85 -33.82 75.43
C GLN A 126 -66.79 -34.41 74.37
N ALA A 127 -66.63 -35.69 74.01
CA ALA A 127 -67.48 -36.39 73.04
C ALA A 127 -68.94 -36.56 73.52
N TYR A 128 -69.19 -36.45 74.82
CA TYR A 128 -70.51 -36.61 75.44
C TYR A 128 -71.29 -35.28 75.55
N HIS A 129 -70.68 -34.14 75.20
CA HIS A 129 -71.36 -32.84 75.20
C HIS A 129 -72.16 -32.62 73.89
N PRO A 130 -73.49 -32.37 73.95
CA PRO A 130 -74.30 -32.17 72.75
C PRO A 130 -73.84 -31.00 71.87
N GLY A 131 -73.30 -29.93 72.48
CA GLY A 131 -72.76 -28.77 71.76
C GLY A 131 -71.43 -29.04 71.05
N ALA A 132 -70.56 -29.89 71.63
CA ALA A 132 -69.26 -30.23 71.04
C ALA A 132 -69.42 -31.08 69.77
N ARG A 133 -70.41 -31.98 69.75
CA ARG A 133 -70.77 -32.75 68.55
C ARG A 133 -71.30 -31.86 67.43
N ARG A 134 -72.20 -30.92 67.73
CA ARG A 134 -72.72 -29.95 66.74
C ARG A 134 -71.60 -29.06 66.17
N GLN A 135 -70.71 -28.56 67.01
CA GLN A 135 -69.56 -27.76 66.56
C GLN A 135 -68.58 -28.57 65.69
N TRP A 136 -68.30 -29.83 66.05
CA TRP A 136 -67.50 -30.71 65.20
C TRP A 136 -68.19 -31.01 63.86
N GLU A 137 -69.51 -31.24 63.86
CA GLU A 137 -70.31 -31.42 62.64
C GLU A 137 -70.26 -30.16 61.75
N GLU A 138 -70.41 -28.97 62.33
CA GLU A 138 -70.29 -27.68 61.64
C GLU A 138 -68.88 -27.44 61.08
N GLN A 139 -67.83 -27.64 61.87
CA GLN A 139 -66.43 -27.49 61.44
C GLN A 139 -66.06 -28.51 60.35
N SER A 140 -66.52 -29.77 60.50
CA SER A 140 -66.33 -30.80 59.48
C SER A 140 -67.06 -30.47 58.18
N ALA A 141 -68.27 -29.91 58.26
CA ALA A 141 -69.02 -29.46 57.09
C ALA A 141 -68.32 -28.27 56.41
N GLN A 142 -67.82 -27.30 57.18
CA GLN A 142 -67.05 -26.17 56.66
C GLN A 142 -65.74 -26.62 55.99
N ALA A 143 -65.02 -27.57 56.60
CA ALA A 143 -63.77 -28.09 56.05
C ALA A 143 -63.99 -28.92 54.77
N ARG A 144 -65.09 -29.69 54.70
CA ARG A 144 -65.53 -30.36 53.45
C ARG A 144 -65.85 -29.34 52.36
N ALA A 145 -66.61 -28.29 52.70
CA ALA A 145 -66.93 -27.23 51.75
C ALA A 145 -65.67 -26.46 51.29
N ALA A 146 -64.68 -26.29 52.16
CA ALA A 146 -63.38 -25.70 51.79
C ALA A 146 -62.59 -26.61 50.84
N PHE A 147 -62.52 -27.92 51.14
CA PHE A 147 -61.92 -28.91 50.25
C PHE A 147 -62.61 -28.94 48.87
N GLU A 148 -63.94 -28.97 48.83
CA GLU A 148 -64.71 -28.97 47.58
C GLU A 148 -64.43 -27.71 46.74
N ARG A 149 -64.36 -26.53 47.37
CA ARG A 149 -64.00 -25.28 46.67
C ARG A 149 -62.57 -25.31 46.13
N ASP A 150 -61.60 -25.70 46.96
CA ASP A 150 -60.19 -25.73 46.57
C ASP A 150 -59.94 -26.79 45.49
N TRP A 151 -60.63 -27.93 45.57
CA TRP A 151 -60.59 -28.98 44.56
C TRP A 151 -61.21 -28.53 43.24
N GLN A 152 -62.37 -27.87 43.28
CA GLN A 152 -62.98 -27.28 42.07
C GLN A 152 -62.08 -26.22 41.44
N ALA A 153 -61.45 -25.36 42.26
CA ALA A 153 -60.52 -24.34 41.79
C ALA A 153 -59.26 -24.96 41.16
N ALA A 154 -58.65 -25.96 41.81
CA ALA A 154 -57.49 -26.67 41.28
C ALA A 154 -57.82 -27.44 39.99
N TRP A 155 -58.99 -28.10 39.93
CA TRP A 155 -59.46 -28.79 38.73
C TRP A 155 -59.71 -27.82 37.57
N ALA A 156 -60.37 -26.69 37.81
CA ALA A 156 -60.57 -25.65 36.79
C ALA A 156 -59.23 -25.07 36.30
N ALA A 157 -58.28 -24.84 37.21
CA ALA A 157 -56.93 -24.38 36.86
C ALA A 157 -56.15 -25.43 36.03
N GLU A 158 -56.29 -26.72 36.34
CA GLU A 158 -55.69 -27.81 35.57
C GLU A 158 -56.31 -27.92 34.17
N GLN A 159 -57.64 -27.81 34.05
CA GLN A 159 -58.31 -27.76 32.74
C GLN A 159 -57.84 -26.57 31.91
N GLN A 160 -57.72 -25.39 32.52
CA GLN A 160 -57.21 -24.20 31.86
C GLN A 160 -55.73 -24.35 31.45
N ARG A 161 -54.90 -25.01 32.28
CA ARG A 161 -53.51 -25.32 31.93
C ARG A 161 -53.45 -26.29 30.75
N GLN A 162 -54.25 -27.35 30.75
CA GLN A 162 -54.30 -28.33 29.65
C GLN A 162 -54.74 -27.69 28.33
N HIS A 163 -55.76 -26.82 28.36
CA HIS A 163 -56.20 -26.08 27.17
C HIS A 163 -55.08 -25.17 26.64
N ARG A 164 -54.46 -24.36 27.51
CA ARG A 164 -53.33 -23.50 27.14
C ARG A 164 -52.12 -24.28 26.61
N LEU A 165 -51.83 -25.45 27.19
CA LEU A 165 -50.74 -26.31 26.72
C LEU A 165 -51.05 -26.88 25.32
N ALA A 166 -52.30 -27.29 25.08
CA ALA A 166 -52.74 -27.78 23.78
C ALA A 166 -52.67 -26.68 22.71
N ASP A 167 -53.16 -25.48 23.02
CA ASP A 167 -53.08 -24.32 22.12
C ASP A 167 -51.63 -23.95 21.81
N TYR A 168 -50.77 -23.92 22.83
CA TYR A 168 -49.36 -23.61 22.64
C TYR A 168 -48.66 -24.66 21.79
N ARG A 169 -48.94 -25.94 22.02
CA ARG A 169 -48.40 -27.03 21.21
C ARG A 169 -48.87 -26.94 19.75
N ALA A 170 -50.15 -26.64 19.50
CA ALA A 170 -50.67 -26.46 18.15
C ALA A 170 -50.00 -25.27 17.43
N GLN A 171 -49.80 -24.15 18.13
CA GLN A 171 -49.08 -22.98 17.60
C GLN A 171 -47.63 -23.33 17.24
N TYR A 172 -46.92 -24.03 18.13
CA TYR A 172 -45.57 -24.50 17.87
C TYR A 172 -45.51 -25.46 16.68
N GLU A 173 -46.42 -26.44 16.58
CA GLU A 173 -46.45 -27.40 15.47
C GLU A 173 -46.72 -26.72 14.13
N ALA A 174 -47.63 -25.74 14.09
CA ALA A 174 -47.88 -24.94 12.89
C ALA A 174 -46.65 -24.11 12.47
N TRP A 175 -46.02 -23.42 13.43
CA TRP A 175 -44.80 -22.66 13.21
C TRP A 175 -43.64 -23.56 12.73
N ALA A 176 -43.44 -24.71 13.37
CA ALA A 176 -42.42 -25.68 13.04
C ALA A 176 -42.63 -26.28 11.64
N ALA A 177 -43.88 -26.62 11.29
CA ALA A 177 -44.22 -27.14 9.97
C ALA A 177 -43.92 -26.12 8.87
N GLU A 178 -44.28 -24.85 9.08
CA GLU A 178 -43.99 -23.78 8.12
C GLU A 178 -42.47 -23.56 7.99
N ARG A 179 -41.75 -23.55 9.11
CA ARG A 179 -40.28 -23.45 9.09
C ARG A 179 -39.66 -24.61 8.34
N HIS A 180 -40.10 -25.84 8.56
CA HIS A 180 -39.62 -27.02 7.82
C HIS A 180 -39.88 -26.92 6.31
N ARG A 181 -41.06 -26.42 5.88
CA ARG A 181 -41.35 -26.21 4.44
C ARG A 181 -40.40 -25.21 3.81
N LEU A 182 -40.15 -24.07 4.47
CA LEU A 182 -39.21 -23.06 3.99
C LEU A 182 -37.79 -23.64 3.85
N LEU A 183 -37.33 -24.39 4.86
CA LEU A 183 -36.02 -25.05 4.83
C LEU A 183 -35.90 -26.10 3.72
N ALA A 184 -36.95 -26.90 3.51
CA ALA A 184 -36.98 -27.88 2.42
C ALA A 184 -36.96 -27.20 1.04
N GLY A 185 -37.66 -26.07 0.89
CA GLY A 185 -37.64 -25.25 -0.33
C GLY A 185 -36.24 -24.70 -0.64
N GLN A 186 -35.58 -24.13 0.37
CA GLN A 186 -34.20 -23.65 0.27
C GLN A 186 -33.23 -24.78 -0.09
N ALA A 187 -33.32 -25.93 0.58
CA ALA A 187 -32.49 -27.10 0.29
C ALA A 187 -32.70 -27.62 -1.14
N ALA A 188 -33.95 -27.65 -1.63
CA ALA A 188 -34.26 -28.05 -3.00
C ALA A 188 -33.70 -27.06 -4.04
N GLN A 189 -33.74 -25.75 -3.76
CA GLN A 189 -33.15 -24.72 -4.62
C GLN A 189 -31.63 -24.83 -4.67
N ALA A 190 -30.97 -24.98 -3.51
CA ALA A 190 -29.54 -25.23 -3.43
C ALA A 190 -29.14 -26.52 -4.18
N GLY A 191 -29.95 -27.58 -4.07
CA GLY A 191 -29.76 -28.82 -4.81
C GLY A 191 -29.85 -28.65 -6.32
N ARG A 192 -30.80 -27.83 -6.82
CA ARG A 192 -30.90 -27.49 -8.25
C ARG A 192 -29.69 -26.71 -8.75
N LEU A 193 -29.26 -25.69 -8.00
CA LEU A 193 -28.06 -24.91 -8.35
C LEU A 193 -26.82 -25.81 -8.39
N ALA A 194 -26.62 -26.65 -7.37
CA ALA A 194 -25.52 -27.60 -7.33
C ALA A 194 -25.52 -28.60 -8.50
N ALA A 195 -26.70 -29.03 -8.98
CA ALA A 195 -26.80 -29.89 -10.16
C ALA A 195 -26.39 -29.15 -11.45
N ARG A 196 -26.83 -27.91 -11.63
CA ARG A 196 -26.46 -27.07 -12.80
C ARG A 196 -24.96 -26.71 -12.79
N LEU A 197 -24.39 -26.49 -11.61
CA LEU A 197 -22.95 -26.28 -11.41
C LEU A 197 -22.13 -27.50 -11.82
N ARG A 198 -22.51 -28.70 -11.35
CA ARG A 198 -21.85 -29.95 -11.77
C ARG A 198 -21.99 -30.23 -13.27
N ALA A 199 -23.07 -29.76 -13.90
CA ALA A 199 -23.25 -29.84 -15.34
C ALA A 199 -22.39 -28.81 -16.11
N GLY A 200 -21.74 -27.87 -15.42
CA GLY A 200 -20.91 -26.83 -16.02
C GLY A 200 -21.72 -25.76 -16.77
N GLU A 201 -22.99 -25.58 -16.45
CA GLU A 201 -23.83 -24.56 -17.09
C GLU A 201 -23.28 -23.15 -16.82
N ALA A 202 -22.93 -22.42 -17.87
CA ALA A 202 -22.22 -21.15 -17.74
C ALA A 202 -22.95 -20.12 -16.87
N ALA A 203 -24.27 -20.01 -17.03
CA ALA A 203 -25.09 -19.11 -16.21
C ALA A 203 -25.12 -19.51 -14.73
N ALA A 204 -25.13 -20.81 -14.42
CA ALA A 204 -25.13 -21.29 -13.03
C ALA A 204 -23.77 -21.09 -12.36
N VAL A 205 -22.67 -21.26 -13.10
CA VAL A 205 -21.31 -21.01 -12.62
C VAL A 205 -21.12 -19.54 -12.29
N ALA A 206 -21.51 -18.64 -13.19
CA ALA A 206 -21.47 -17.20 -12.94
C ALA A 206 -22.35 -16.81 -11.73
N GLU A 207 -23.63 -17.22 -11.71
CA GLU A 207 -24.58 -16.93 -10.61
C GLU A 207 -24.05 -17.41 -9.24
N TYR A 208 -23.40 -18.58 -9.20
CA TYR A 208 -22.83 -19.10 -7.96
C TYR A 208 -21.63 -18.29 -7.47
N PHE A 209 -20.66 -18.00 -8.34
CA PHE A 209 -19.47 -17.26 -7.94
C PHE A 209 -19.74 -15.77 -7.72
N GLU A 210 -20.76 -15.20 -8.36
CA GLU A 210 -21.30 -13.88 -8.02
C GLU A 210 -21.79 -13.87 -6.56
N ALA A 211 -22.61 -14.86 -6.17
CA ALA A 211 -23.06 -15.00 -4.78
C ALA A 211 -21.92 -15.27 -3.77
N VAL A 212 -20.81 -15.90 -4.20
CA VAL A 212 -19.61 -16.08 -3.38
C VAL A 212 -18.91 -14.76 -3.12
N VAL A 213 -18.75 -13.93 -4.16
CA VAL A 213 -18.03 -12.65 -4.09
C VAL A 213 -18.86 -11.58 -3.37
N ASP A 214 -20.19 -11.63 -3.52
CA ASP A 214 -21.13 -10.74 -2.82
C ASP A 214 -21.33 -11.13 -1.34
N TRP A 215 -20.69 -12.19 -0.86
CA TRP A 215 -20.85 -12.66 0.51
C TRP A 215 -20.12 -11.77 1.52
N ARG A 216 -20.87 -11.25 2.50
CA ARG A 216 -20.49 -10.11 3.36
C ARG A 216 -20.00 -10.45 4.77
N GLU A 217 -19.80 -11.72 5.10
CA GLU A 217 -19.42 -12.06 6.48
C GLU A 217 -17.99 -11.57 6.78
N ASP A 218 -17.82 -10.85 7.90
CA ASP A 218 -16.51 -10.39 8.40
C ASP A 218 -15.72 -9.41 7.51
N TRP A 219 -16.39 -8.61 6.66
CA TRP A 219 -15.75 -7.47 5.98
C TRP A 219 -15.82 -6.18 6.83
N PRO A 220 -14.77 -5.34 6.84
CA PRO A 220 -14.80 -4.07 7.57
C PRO A 220 -15.85 -3.09 7.03
N ASP A 221 -16.31 -2.20 7.90
CA ASP A 221 -17.23 -1.13 7.52
C ASP A 221 -16.68 -0.26 6.38
N GLY A 222 -17.53 0.13 5.43
CA GLY A 222 -17.18 1.00 4.31
C GLY A 222 -16.56 0.29 3.09
N PHE A 223 -16.50 -1.04 3.10
CA PHE A 223 -16.11 -1.83 1.93
C PHE A 223 -17.34 -2.12 1.05
N PRO A 224 -17.20 -2.07 -0.29
CA PRO A 224 -18.30 -2.33 -1.23
C PRO A 224 -18.65 -3.81 -1.30
N ALA A 225 -19.85 -4.10 -1.80
CA ALA A 225 -20.49 -5.41 -1.74
C ALA A 225 -20.67 -6.08 -3.10
N ASP A 226 -20.34 -5.37 -4.17
CA ASP A 226 -20.80 -5.74 -5.51
C ASP A 226 -19.64 -6.34 -6.30
N GLY A 227 -19.83 -7.58 -6.74
CA GLY A 227 -18.94 -8.27 -7.67
C GLY A 227 -19.72 -8.85 -8.84
N GLU A 228 -19.26 -8.58 -10.07
CA GLU A 228 -19.78 -9.22 -11.26
C GLU A 228 -18.84 -10.35 -11.69
N THR A 229 -19.39 -11.44 -12.21
CA THR A 229 -18.57 -12.56 -12.69
C THR A 229 -18.88 -12.94 -14.14
N SER A 230 -17.84 -13.40 -14.83
CA SER A 230 -17.94 -13.94 -16.18
C SER A 230 -17.19 -15.26 -16.26
N TRP A 231 -17.79 -16.24 -16.95
CA TRP A 231 -17.28 -17.60 -17.01
C TRP A 231 -16.97 -18.04 -18.44
N ASP A 232 -15.72 -18.45 -18.67
CA ASP A 232 -15.29 -19.13 -19.89
C ASP A 232 -15.16 -20.63 -19.63
N ALA A 233 -16.17 -21.37 -20.09
CA ALA A 233 -16.22 -22.82 -19.94
C ALA A 233 -15.09 -23.56 -20.66
N SER A 234 -14.57 -22.99 -21.76
CA SER A 234 -13.53 -23.65 -22.58
C SER A 234 -12.16 -23.58 -21.91
N ALA A 235 -11.84 -22.42 -21.33
CA ALA A 235 -10.60 -22.20 -20.59
C ALA A 235 -10.70 -22.59 -19.11
N ARG A 236 -11.91 -22.92 -18.63
CA ARG A 236 -12.24 -23.10 -17.20
C ARG A 236 -11.78 -21.89 -16.37
N ARG A 237 -12.04 -20.70 -16.91
CA ARG A 237 -11.56 -19.42 -16.38
C ARG A 237 -12.72 -18.57 -15.91
N LEU A 238 -12.67 -18.14 -14.65
CA LEU A 238 -13.59 -17.16 -14.09
C LEU A 238 -12.92 -15.79 -14.08
N VAL A 239 -13.58 -14.75 -14.55
CA VAL A 239 -13.13 -13.37 -14.39
C VAL A 239 -14.12 -12.64 -13.50
N VAL A 240 -13.63 -12.17 -12.37
CA VAL A 240 -14.36 -11.42 -11.34
C VAL A 240 -14.03 -9.95 -11.52
N ARG A 241 -15.06 -9.11 -11.62
CA ARG A 241 -14.96 -7.65 -11.50
C ARG A 241 -15.53 -7.27 -10.16
N TRP A 242 -14.71 -6.75 -9.26
CA TRP A 242 -15.09 -6.48 -7.87
C TRP A 242 -14.86 -5.02 -7.54
N GLU A 243 -15.84 -4.38 -6.92
CA GLU A 243 -15.69 -2.99 -6.48
C GLU A 243 -14.71 -2.91 -5.31
N LEU A 244 -13.79 -1.94 -5.32
CA LEU A 244 -12.77 -1.74 -4.30
C LEU A 244 -13.21 -0.72 -3.24
N PRO A 245 -12.79 -0.84 -1.98
CA PRO A 245 -13.02 0.19 -0.98
C PRO A 245 -12.38 1.52 -1.41
N PRO A 246 -13.01 2.67 -1.10
CA PRO A 246 -12.49 3.98 -1.53
C PRO A 246 -11.28 4.41 -0.68
N TYR A 247 -10.53 5.41 -1.15
CA TYR A 247 -9.29 5.87 -0.50
C TYR A 247 -9.52 6.44 0.92
N GLU A 248 -10.74 6.90 1.18
CA GLU A 248 -11.23 7.43 2.45
C GLU A 248 -11.29 6.38 3.55
N VAL A 249 -11.30 5.08 3.20
CA VAL A 249 -11.29 3.99 4.18
C VAL A 249 -10.05 4.04 5.08
N VAL A 250 -8.94 4.56 4.56
CA VAL A 250 -7.73 4.83 5.33
C VAL A 250 -7.78 6.24 5.92
N PRO A 251 -7.82 6.41 7.25
CA PRO A 251 -7.94 7.72 7.88
C PRO A 251 -6.78 8.67 7.51
N PRO A 252 -7.06 9.94 7.14
CA PRO A 252 -6.02 10.94 6.90
C PRO A 252 -5.31 11.37 8.18
N VAL A 253 -5.93 11.23 9.34
CA VAL A 253 -5.34 11.53 10.64
C VAL A 253 -4.48 10.34 11.10
N GLY A 254 -3.25 10.62 11.53
CA GLY A 254 -2.33 9.62 12.06
C GLY A 254 -2.46 9.46 13.58
N ARG A 255 -2.59 10.58 14.31
CA ARG A 255 -2.76 10.60 15.78
C ARG A 255 -3.32 11.93 16.28
N TYR A 256 -3.83 11.92 17.50
CA TYR A 256 -4.24 13.11 18.25
C TYR A 256 -3.17 13.50 19.26
N ARG A 257 -2.90 14.80 19.41
CA ARG A 257 -1.94 15.33 20.39
C ARG A 257 -2.55 16.49 21.17
N TYR A 258 -2.51 16.41 22.50
CA TYR A 258 -2.90 17.54 23.34
C TYR A 258 -1.77 18.57 23.46
N VAL A 259 -2.09 19.84 23.18
CA VAL A 259 -1.18 20.98 23.28
C VAL A 259 -1.49 21.78 24.53
N ARG A 260 -0.68 21.55 25.58
CA ARG A 260 -0.88 22.15 26.91
C ARG A 260 -0.89 23.68 26.93
N SER A 261 -0.14 24.33 26.04
CA SER A 261 -0.02 25.79 26.01
C SER A 261 -1.30 26.48 25.53
N GLU A 262 -2.09 25.79 24.70
CA GLU A 262 -3.26 26.35 24.02
C GLU A 262 -4.57 25.66 24.47
N ASP A 263 -4.47 24.70 25.39
CA ASP A 263 -5.57 23.86 25.87
C ASP A 263 -6.44 23.27 24.73
N ARG A 264 -5.78 22.79 23.67
CA ARG A 264 -6.46 22.20 22.51
C ARG A 264 -5.86 20.88 22.08
N GLU A 265 -6.66 20.10 21.37
CA GLU A 265 -6.23 18.86 20.73
C GLU A 265 -5.92 19.14 19.26
N ASP A 266 -4.73 18.75 18.83
CA ASP A 266 -4.27 18.85 17.46
C ASP A 266 -4.36 17.48 16.76
N GLU A 267 -4.84 17.51 15.52
CA GLU A 267 -4.79 16.36 14.61
C GLU A 267 -3.47 16.37 13.86
N VAL A 268 -2.66 15.33 14.07
CA VAL A 268 -1.43 15.13 13.32
C VAL A 268 -1.76 14.30 12.09
N ALA A 269 -1.69 14.92 10.92
CA ALA A 269 -1.94 14.26 9.65
C ALA A 269 -0.97 13.11 9.41
N ARG A 270 -1.49 12.02 8.85
CA ARG A 270 -0.70 10.88 8.36
C ARG A 270 0.09 11.34 7.11
N PRO A 271 1.39 11.05 7.02
CA PRO A 271 2.16 11.30 5.81
C PRO A 271 1.49 10.69 4.58
N VAL A 272 1.42 11.45 3.48
CA VAL A 272 0.71 11.03 2.26
C VAL A 272 1.29 9.75 1.67
N GLY A 273 2.62 9.56 1.74
CA GLY A 273 3.28 8.32 1.32
C GLY A 273 2.82 7.12 2.12
N GLN A 274 2.83 7.23 3.46
CA GLN A 274 2.38 6.16 4.36
C GLN A 274 0.90 5.82 4.17
N ARG A 275 0.03 6.82 3.96
CA ARG A 275 -1.40 6.60 3.70
C ARG A 275 -1.61 5.84 2.38
N ARG A 276 -0.86 6.20 1.34
CA ARG A 276 -0.92 5.55 0.02
C ARG A 276 -0.44 4.12 0.07
N GLU A 277 0.66 3.86 0.78
CA GLU A 277 1.21 2.52 0.97
C GLU A 277 0.23 1.62 1.73
N LEU A 278 -0.34 2.12 2.84
CA LEU A 278 -1.37 1.41 3.60
C LEU A 278 -2.60 1.09 2.73
N TYR A 279 -3.05 2.03 1.90
CA TYR A 279 -4.17 1.76 1.01
C TYR A 279 -3.84 0.69 -0.05
N ARG A 280 -2.64 0.73 -0.64
CA ARG A 280 -2.19 -0.33 -1.57
C ARG A 280 -2.14 -1.70 -0.90
N GLU A 281 -1.68 -1.75 0.35
CA GLU A 281 -1.69 -2.96 1.17
C GLU A 281 -3.12 -3.47 1.38
N VAL A 282 -4.08 -2.59 1.70
CA VAL A 282 -5.50 -2.92 1.83
C VAL A 282 -6.07 -3.48 0.53
N LEU A 283 -5.81 -2.85 -0.62
CA LEU A 283 -6.27 -3.35 -1.93
C LEU A 283 -5.72 -4.76 -2.22
N ALA A 284 -4.45 -5.00 -1.91
CA ALA A 284 -3.84 -6.32 -2.07
C ALA A 284 -4.48 -7.37 -1.15
N GLN A 285 -4.78 -7.02 0.10
CA GLN A 285 -5.50 -7.90 1.02
C GLN A 285 -6.90 -8.24 0.53
N CYS A 286 -7.64 -7.26 0.00
CA CYS A 286 -8.95 -7.50 -0.61
C CYS A 286 -8.85 -8.52 -1.75
N ALA A 287 -7.90 -8.29 -2.67
CA ALA A 287 -7.72 -9.15 -3.83
C ALA A 287 -7.39 -10.60 -3.45
N LEU A 288 -6.44 -10.79 -2.53
CA LEU A 288 -6.08 -12.11 -2.05
C LEU A 288 -7.23 -12.79 -1.30
N ARG A 289 -8.02 -12.02 -0.54
CA ARG A 289 -9.20 -12.54 0.17
C ARG A 289 -10.26 -13.02 -0.80
N VAL A 290 -10.62 -12.20 -1.80
CA VAL A 290 -11.61 -12.57 -2.83
C VAL A 290 -11.14 -13.82 -3.59
N LEU A 291 -9.88 -13.88 -4.01
CA LEU A 291 -9.31 -15.07 -4.66
C LEU A 291 -9.40 -16.31 -3.75
N ALA A 292 -9.05 -16.16 -2.46
CA ALA A 292 -9.12 -17.25 -1.50
C ALA A 292 -10.56 -17.74 -1.28
N GLU A 293 -11.53 -16.83 -1.21
CA GLU A 293 -12.95 -17.16 -1.06
C GLU A 293 -13.48 -17.90 -2.30
N VAL A 294 -13.17 -17.42 -3.50
CA VAL A 294 -13.54 -18.07 -4.77
C VAL A 294 -12.94 -19.47 -4.89
N PHE A 295 -11.64 -19.64 -4.65
CA PHE A 295 -11.00 -20.95 -4.74
C PHE A 295 -11.47 -21.91 -3.64
N ARG A 296 -11.76 -21.39 -2.43
CA ARG A 296 -12.32 -22.17 -1.31
C ARG A 296 -13.75 -22.63 -1.58
N ALA A 297 -14.56 -21.80 -2.24
CA ALA A 297 -15.94 -22.13 -2.62
C ALA A 297 -16.00 -23.19 -3.73
N ASP A 298 -15.00 -23.23 -4.61
CA ASP A 298 -14.92 -24.22 -5.68
C ASP A 298 -14.44 -25.61 -5.20
N ALA A 299 -15.33 -26.30 -4.48
CA ALA A 299 -15.10 -27.63 -3.93
C ALA A 299 -15.00 -28.73 -5.00
N ASP A 300 -15.72 -28.58 -6.12
CA ASP A 300 -15.72 -29.54 -7.23
C ASP A 300 -14.56 -29.29 -8.20
N GLY A 301 -13.74 -28.26 -7.97
CA GLY A 301 -12.55 -27.94 -8.75
C GLY A 301 -12.87 -27.52 -10.18
N LEU A 302 -13.98 -26.82 -10.42
CA LEU A 302 -14.39 -26.33 -11.74
C LEU A 302 -13.38 -25.35 -12.35
N LEU A 303 -12.79 -24.49 -11.52
CA LEU A 303 -11.91 -23.39 -11.90
C LEU A 303 -10.46 -23.86 -12.12
N ALA A 304 -9.92 -23.61 -13.31
CA ALA A 304 -8.49 -23.75 -13.60
C ALA A 304 -7.72 -22.45 -13.29
N SER A 305 -8.32 -21.30 -13.59
CA SER A 305 -7.77 -19.98 -13.26
C SER A 305 -8.86 -18.97 -12.90
N VAL A 306 -8.47 -17.95 -12.15
CA VAL A 306 -9.32 -16.81 -11.78
C VAL A 306 -8.61 -15.51 -12.15
N GLY A 307 -9.27 -14.70 -12.96
CA GLY A 307 -8.96 -13.30 -13.16
C GLY A 307 -9.74 -12.44 -12.18
N LEU A 308 -9.11 -11.43 -11.61
CA LEU A 308 -9.75 -10.44 -10.74
C LEU A 308 -9.40 -9.03 -11.21
N ASN A 309 -10.43 -8.22 -11.43
CA ASN A 309 -10.34 -6.79 -11.70
C ASN A 309 -10.96 -6.04 -10.51
N GLY A 310 -10.14 -5.31 -9.76
CA GLY A 310 -10.57 -4.40 -8.72
C GLY A 310 -10.87 -3.02 -9.31
N VAL A 311 -12.15 -2.64 -9.31
CA VAL A 311 -12.64 -1.40 -9.89
C VAL A 311 -13.07 -0.43 -8.81
N LEU A 312 -12.74 0.85 -8.96
CA LEU A 312 -13.20 1.90 -8.07
C LEU A 312 -14.17 2.80 -8.83
N VAL A 313 -15.41 2.87 -8.35
CA VAL A 313 -16.38 3.87 -8.79
C VAL A 313 -16.18 5.10 -7.93
N ALA A 314 -15.64 6.17 -8.52
CA ALA A 314 -15.42 7.41 -7.79
C ALA A 314 -15.62 8.61 -8.71
N THR A 315 -16.07 9.73 -8.13
CA THR A 315 -16.09 11.01 -8.83
C THR A 315 -14.66 11.43 -9.14
N ASP A 316 -14.35 11.66 -10.41
CA ASP A 316 -13.06 12.23 -10.80
C ASP A 316 -12.99 13.70 -10.34
N PRO A 317 -12.03 14.07 -9.47
CA PRO A 317 -11.89 15.45 -9.00
C PRO A 317 -11.62 16.46 -10.11
N ALA A 318 -11.02 16.04 -11.23
CA ALA A 318 -10.68 16.91 -12.35
C ALA A 318 -11.88 17.23 -13.24
N THR A 319 -12.80 16.27 -13.41
CA THR A 319 -13.94 16.41 -14.33
C THR A 319 -15.29 16.53 -13.62
N GLY A 320 -15.35 16.21 -12.32
CA GLY A 320 -16.57 16.18 -11.51
C GLY A 320 -17.56 15.08 -11.92
N ARG A 321 -17.16 14.19 -12.84
CA ARG A 321 -18.01 13.09 -13.33
C ARG A 321 -17.67 11.81 -12.59
N GLU A 322 -18.69 11.02 -12.27
CA GLU A 322 -18.48 9.65 -11.83
C GLU A 322 -17.90 8.83 -12.97
N GLY A 323 -16.81 8.13 -12.67
CA GLY A 323 -16.11 7.29 -13.61
C GLY A 323 -15.57 6.06 -12.91
N GLU A 324 -15.58 4.95 -13.64
CA GLU A 324 -15.00 3.71 -13.19
C GLU A 324 -13.52 3.65 -13.55
N ARG A 325 -12.71 3.18 -12.60
CA ARG A 325 -11.27 3.01 -12.79
C ARG A 325 -10.84 1.66 -12.24
N CYS A 326 -10.26 0.81 -13.08
CA CYS A 326 -9.60 -0.40 -12.62
C CYS A 326 -8.27 -0.05 -11.94
N LEU A 327 -8.18 -0.28 -10.63
CA LEU A 327 -6.96 0.00 -9.85
C LEU A 327 -6.11 -1.25 -9.61
N LEU A 328 -6.70 -2.43 -9.76
CA LEU A 328 -6.05 -3.71 -9.47
C LEU A 328 -6.46 -4.75 -10.51
N ALA A 329 -5.51 -5.51 -11.04
CA ALA A 329 -5.79 -6.61 -11.97
C ALA A 329 -4.81 -7.76 -11.76
N VAL A 330 -5.30 -8.99 -11.61
CA VAL A 330 -4.47 -10.20 -11.46
C VAL A 330 -5.16 -11.39 -12.13
N GLU A 331 -4.41 -12.28 -12.77
CA GLU A 331 -4.91 -13.57 -13.23
C GLU A 331 -4.02 -14.67 -12.67
N VAL A 332 -4.61 -15.65 -11.99
CA VAL A 332 -3.88 -16.68 -11.27
C VAL A 332 -4.48 -18.06 -11.53
N GLY A 333 -3.61 -19.05 -11.76
CA GLY A 333 -4.00 -20.46 -11.85
C GLY A 333 -4.19 -21.09 -10.46
N ARG A 334 -5.14 -22.02 -10.34
CA ARG A 334 -5.47 -22.75 -9.11
C ARG A 334 -4.23 -23.36 -8.44
N GLU A 335 -3.38 -24.05 -9.20
CA GLU A 335 -2.20 -24.74 -8.65
C GLU A 335 -1.17 -23.77 -8.07
N VAL A 336 -0.96 -22.63 -8.73
CA VAL A 336 -0.04 -21.58 -8.24
C VAL A 336 -0.57 -20.99 -6.94
N PHE A 337 -1.87 -20.67 -6.91
CA PHE A 337 -2.49 -20.09 -5.73
C PHE A 337 -2.53 -21.05 -4.54
N ALA A 338 -2.85 -22.34 -4.79
CA ALA A 338 -2.89 -23.38 -3.75
C ALA A 338 -1.52 -23.66 -3.11
N GLY A 339 -0.42 -23.34 -3.81
CA GLY A 339 0.94 -23.42 -3.28
C GLY A 339 1.32 -22.31 -2.29
N LEU A 340 0.49 -21.28 -2.11
CA LEU A 340 0.77 -20.14 -1.24
C LEU A 340 0.24 -20.35 0.18
N ALA A 341 1.08 -20.04 1.17
CA ALA A 341 0.68 -19.97 2.58
C ALA A 341 0.18 -18.56 2.93
N LEU A 342 -1.05 -18.23 2.52
CA LEU A 342 -1.63 -16.88 2.60
C LEU A 342 -1.69 -16.31 4.04
N ASP A 343 -1.64 -17.15 5.07
CA ASP A 343 -1.58 -16.73 6.48
C ASP A 343 -0.24 -16.09 6.87
N ARG A 344 0.80 -16.23 6.03
CA ARG A 344 2.19 -15.81 6.32
C ARG A 344 2.79 -14.89 5.29
N VAL A 345 2.03 -14.47 4.28
CA VAL A 345 2.54 -13.62 3.21
C VAL A 345 2.45 -12.14 3.55
N ALA A 346 3.39 -11.35 3.03
CA ALA A 346 3.18 -9.93 2.85
C ALA A 346 2.18 -9.74 1.68
N PRO A 347 0.97 -9.18 1.90
CA PRO A 347 -0.09 -9.21 0.88
C PRO A 347 0.29 -8.53 -0.43
N LEU A 348 1.00 -7.41 -0.36
CA LEU A 348 1.41 -6.63 -1.52
C LEU A 348 2.43 -7.40 -2.38
N ASP A 349 3.51 -7.89 -1.77
CA ASP A 349 4.56 -8.66 -2.44
C ASP A 349 4.00 -9.98 -2.99
N CYS A 350 3.10 -10.63 -2.24
CA CYS A 350 2.42 -11.84 -2.70
C CYS A 350 1.60 -11.59 -3.96
N LEU A 351 0.81 -10.52 -3.98
CA LEU A 351 -0.02 -10.22 -5.14
C LEU A 351 0.85 -9.80 -6.35
N VAL A 352 1.82 -8.91 -6.16
CA VAL A 352 2.58 -8.32 -7.27
C VAL A 352 3.70 -9.25 -7.74
N ASP A 353 4.55 -9.72 -6.82
CA ASP A 353 5.77 -10.44 -7.18
C ASP A 353 5.50 -11.94 -7.36
N ALA A 354 4.69 -12.56 -6.49
CA ALA A 354 4.42 -14.00 -6.58
C ALA A 354 3.32 -14.34 -7.59
N LEU A 355 2.26 -13.52 -7.68
CA LEU A 355 1.11 -13.77 -8.57
C LEU A 355 1.12 -12.95 -9.86
N GLY A 356 2.06 -12.01 -10.03
CA GLY A 356 2.13 -11.17 -11.23
C GLY A 356 0.97 -10.17 -11.35
N GLY A 357 0.31 -9.87 -10.23
CA GLY A 357 -0.76 -8.89 -10.15
C GLY A 357 -0.25 -7.46 -10.36
N ARG A 358 -1.14 -6.60 -10.82
CA ARG A 358 -0.87 -5.18 -11.08
C ARG A 358 -1.74 -4.34 -10.17
N ILE A 359 -1.13 -3.37 -9.49
CA ILE A 359 -1.82 -2.34 -8.71
C ILE A 359 -1.39 -0.97 -9.22
N ALA A 360 -2.34 -0.04 -9.35
CA ALA A 360 -2.08 1.34 -9.71
C ALA A 360 -1.04 1.97 -8.75
N ALA A 361 0.00 2.62 -9.30
CA ALA A 361 1.06 3.20 -8.49
C ALA A 361 0.57 4.34 -7.57
N ARG A 362 -0.41 5.11 -8.06
CA ARG A 362 -1.09 6.21 -7.37
C ARG A 362 -2.61 6.02 -7.40
N PRO A 363 -3.14 5.10 -6.59
CA PRO A 363 -4.57 4.79 -6.58
C PRO A 363 -5.40 5.95 -6.00
N ASP A 364 -4.76 6.88 -5.29
CA ASP A 364 -5.33 8.13 -4.76
C ASP A 364 -5.57 9.22 -5.84
N ARG A 365 -4.93 9.12 -7.02
CA ARG A 365 -4.99 10.15 -8.07
C ARG A 365 -5.44 9.62 -9.44
N GLY A 366 -6.15 8.50 -9.46
CA GLY A 366 -6.77 7.98 -10.69
C GLY A 366 -5.85 7.25 -11.65
N GLY A 367 -4.78 6.63 -11.15
CA GLY A 367 -4.07 5.62 -11.94
C GLY A 367 -4.99 4.47 -12.32
N THR A 368 -4.86 3.94 -13.53
CA THR A 368 -5.57 2.73 -13.98
C THR A 368 -4.59 1.64 -14.35
N VAL A 369 -5.03 0.38 -14.25
CA VAL A 369 -4.31 -0.79 -14.75
C VAL A 369 -5.12 -1.47 -15.84
N ALA A 370 -4.45 -2.19 -16.73
CA ALA A 370 -5.14 -2.95 -17.76
C ALA A 370 -5.91 -4.11 -17.13
N GLU A 371 -7.20 -4.23 -17.45
CA GLU A 371 -8.07 -5.28 -16.96
C GLU A 371 -7.74 -6.65 -17.56
N VAL A 372 -8.04 -7.69 -16.80
CA VAL A 372 -8.17 -9.05 -17.30
C VAL A 372 -9.47 -9.12 -18.11
N PRO A 373 -9.42 -9.46 -19.42
CA PRO A 373 -10.61 -9.45 -20.26
C PRO A 373 -11.56 -10.58 -19.88
N ALA A 374 -12.87 -10.31 -19.81
CA ALA A 374 -13.91 -11.29 -19.44
C ALA A 374 -13.90 -12.56 -20.32
N SER A 375 -13.76 -12.41 -21.64
CA SER A 375 -13.58 -13.52 -22.58
C SER A 375 -12.12 -13.65 -22.98
N ALA A 376 -11.65 -14.88 -23.20
CA ALA A 376 -10.41 -15.07 -23.93
C ALA A 376 -10.55 -14.35 -25.28
N PRO A 377 -9.54 -13.60 -25.74
CA PRO A 377 -9.56 -13.08 -27.11
C PRO A 377 -9.74 -14.29 -28.04
N PRO A 378 -10.58 -14.19 -29.09
CA PRO A 378 -10.72 -15.27 -30.05
C PRO A 378 -9.32 -15.65 -30.52
N PRO A 379 -9.02 -16.96 -30.70
CA PRO A 379 -7.73 -17.37 -31.22
C PRO A 379 -7.47 -16.53 -32.48
N PRO A 380 -6.27 -15.93 -32.63
CA PRO A 380 -5.97 -15.14 -33.81
C PRO A 380 -6.38 -15.98 -35.01
N ALA A 381 -7.24 -15.42 -35.87
CA ALA A 381 -7.69 -16.12 -37.05
C ALA A 381 -6.45 -16.75 -37.72
N PRO A 382 -6.49 -18.04 -38.10
CA PRO A 382 -5.34 -18.64 -38.76
C PRO A 382 -4.92 -17.67 -39.85
N PRO A 383 -3.64 -17.28 -39.91
CA PRO A 383 -3.20 -16.30 -40.88
C PRO A 383 -3.73 -16.77 -42.22
N ALA A 384 -4.54 -15.91 -42.88
CA ALA A 384 -4.97 -16.18 -44.24
C ALA A 384 -3.71 -16.64 -44.99
N PRO A 385 -3.76 -17.77 -45.72
CA PRO A 385 -2.58 -18.28 -46.40
C PRO A 385 -1.96 -17.07 -47.11
N PRO A 386 -0.69 -16.75 -46.85
CA PRO A 386 -0.09 -15.59 -47.48
C PRO A 386 -0.34 -15.79 -48.97
N ALA A 387 -0.97 -14.78 -49.59
CA ALA A 387 -0.88 -14.66 -51.03
C ALA A 387 0.61 -14.87 -51.36
N PRO A 388 0.97 -15.61 -52.42
CA PRO A 388 2.36 -15.79 -52.78
C PRO A 388 2.90 -14.42 -53.20
N VAL A 389 3.40 -13.67 -52.23
CA VAL A 389 4.16 -12.45 -52.43
C VAL A 389 5.61 -12.89 -52.36
N ALA A 390 6.29 -12.72 -53.49
CA ALA A 390 7.66 -13.09 -53.70
C ALA A 390 8.55 -12.61 -52.55
N ASP A 391 9.25 -13.55 -51.92
CA ASP A 391 10.46 -13.24 -51.18
C ASP A 391 11.42 -12.50 -52.13
N GLY A 392 11.62 -11.19 -51.93
CA GLY A 392 12.81 -10.53 -52.49
C GLY A 392 12.74 -9.08 -52.95
N GLU A 393 11.57 -8.46 -53.16
CA GLU A 393 11.51 -7.14 -53.83
C GLU A 393 11.01 -5.99 -52.93
N GLY A 394 11.68 -5.78 -51.80
CA GLY A 394 11.53 -4.56 -50.99
C GLY A 394 12.84 -3.77 -50.92
N PRO A 395 12.84 -2.42 -51.03
CA PRO A 395 14.05 -1.62 -50.86
C PRO A 395 14.63 -1.81 -49.46
N ASP A 396 15.96 -1.89 -49.37
CA ASP A 396 16.65 -1.94 -48.08
C ASP A 396 16.52 -0.58 -47.39
N LEU A 397 15.88 -0.54 -46.22
CA LEU A 397 15.68 0.68 -45.44
C LEU A 397 17.02 1.31 -45.01
N PHE A 398 18.11 0.54 -45.00
CA PHE A 398 19.46 1.05 -44.80
C PHE A 398 20.01 1.81 -46.02
N GLU A 399 19.58 1.50 -47.23
CA GLU A 399 20.14 2.02 -48.49
C GLU A 399 19.21 2.97 -49.26
N MET A 400 17.92 3.01 -48.89
CA MET A 400 16.91 3.94 -49.44
C MET A 400 17.32 5.42 -49.29
N ASP A 401 16.82 6.32 -50.13
CA ASP A 401 17.07 7.76 -49.95
C ASP A 401 16.42 8.28 -48.64
N PRO A 402 17.02 9.24 -47.91
CA PRO A 402 16.40 9.81 -46.71
C PRO A 402 15.00 10.38 -46.92
N LEU A 403 14.73 11.05 -48.05
CA LEU A 403 13.39 11.59 -48.34
C LEU A 403 12.40 10.47 -48.66
N GLU A 404 12.84 9.44 -49.37
CA GLU A 404 12.01 8.25 -49.65
C GLU A 404 11.63 7.52 -48.35
N PHE A 405 12.54 7.47 -47.38
CA PHE A 405 12.27 6.89 -46.06
C PHE A 405 11.27 7.73 -45.27
N GLU A 406 11.40 9.06 -45.28
CA GLU A 406 10.44 9.97 -44.63
C GLU A 406 9.04 9.86 -45.25
N GLU A 407 8.93 9.77 -46.58
CA GLU A 407 7.66 9.57 -47.28
C GLU A 407 7.05 8.19 -46.99
N LEU A 408 7.87 7.14 -46.86
CA LEU A 408 7.41 5.81 -46.43
C LEU A 408 6.82 5.83 -45.02
N ILE A 409 7.46 6.54 -44.09
CA ILE A 409 6.94 6.72 -42.73
C ILE A 409 5.64 7.54 -42.75
N ALA A 410 5.56 8.61 -43.56
CA ALA A 410 4.34 9.37 -43.72
C ALA A 410 3.19 8.51 -44.27
N GLU A 411 3.44 7.70 -45.28
CA GLU A 411 2.44 6.78 -45.85
C GLU A 411 2.00 5.69 -44.87
N LEU A 412 2.92 5.16 -44.04
CA LEU A 412 2.59 4.22 -42.97
C LEU A 412 1.56 4.80 -42.00
N PHE A 413 1.79 6.01 -41.50
CA PHE A 413 0.88 6.66 -40.55
C PHE A 413 -0.42 7.14 -41.23
N ARG A 414 -0.38 7.48 -42.52
CA ARG A 414 -1.56 7.81 -43.32
C ARG A 414 -2.52 6.63 -43.47
N ARG A 415 -1.99 5.43 -43.75
CA ARG A 415 -2.80 4.20 -43.84
C ARG A 415 -3.41 3.79 -42.50
N ARG A 416 -2.81 4.22 -41.39
CA ARG A 416 -3.38 4.07 -40.04
C ARG A 416 -4.40 5.15 -39.66
N GLY A 417 -4.79 6.02 -40.59
CA GLY A 417 -5.86 7.00 -40.42
C GLY A 417 -5.43 8.40 -40.01
N LEU A 418 -4.12 8.69 -39.91
CA LEU A 418 -3.60 10.02 -39.55
C LEU A 418 -3.46 10.93 -40.78
N ARG A 419 -3.66 12.24 -40.60
CA ARG A 419 -3.39 13.24 -41.65
C ARG A 419 -1.93 13.66 -41.59
N THR A 420 -1.10 13.17 -42.51
CA THR A 420 0.35 13.43 -42.52
C THR A 420 0.75 14.51 -43.52
N ARG A 421 1.75 15.33 -43.19
CA ARG A 421 2.46 16.24 -44.10
C ARG A 421 3.96 16.10 -43.88
N THR A 422 4.73 15.88 -44.95
CA THR A 422 6.20 15.90 -44.95
C THR A 422 6.71 17.34 -44.99
N THR A 423 7.74 17.65 -44.21
CA THR A 423 8.35 18.98 -44.09
C THR A 423 9.48 19.13 -45.13
N ALA A 424 9.49 20.22 -45.90
CA ALA A 424 10.52 20.42 -46.92
C ALA A 424 11.84 20.92 -46.31
N ARG A 425 12.94 20.34 -46.78
CA ARG A 425 14.30 20.50 -46.26
C ARG A 425 14.84 21.93 -46.44
N SER A 426 14.63 22.80 -45.46
CA SER A 426 15.52 23.93 -45.09
C SER A 426 14.89 24.75 -43.96
N GLY A 427 15.25 24.45 -42.71
CA GLY A 427 15.01 25.34 -41.56
C GLY A 427 14.23 24.74 -40.39
N ASP A 428 13.54 23.62 -40.59
CA ASP A 428 12.74 23.03 -39.52
C ASP A 428 13.60 22.05 -38.69
N GLU A 429 13.97 22.53 -37.51
CA GLU A 429 14.80 21.95 -36.45
C GLU A 429 14.44 20.49 -36.03
N GLY A 430 14.62 19.52 -36.94
CA GLY A 430 14.55 18.09 -36.67
C GLY A 430 13.17 17.44 -36.76
N VAL A 431 12.18 18.04 -37.44
CA VAL A 431 10.88 17.43 -37.75
C VAL A 431 10.92 16.82 -39.14
N ASP A 432 10.65 15.51 -39.25
CA ASP A 432 10.70 14.80 -40.53
C ASP A 432 9.28 14.59 -41.10
N VAL A 433 8.30 14.27 -40.24
CA VAL A 433 6.88 14.18 -40.62
C VAL A 433 6.01 14.81 -39.53
N LEU A 434 5.05 15.64 -39.95
CA LEU A 434 4.00 16.14 -39.08
C LEU A 434 2.71 15.36 -39.34
N ALA A 435 2.15 14.73 -38.31
CA ALA A 435 0.87 14.03 -38.38
C ALA A 435 -0.17 14.74 -37.50
N GLU A 436 -1.44 14.68 -37.91
CA GLU A 436 -2.57 15.18 -37.14
C GLU A 436 -3.58 14.05 -37.02
N ASP A 437 -3.93 13.71 -35.79
CA ASP A 437 -5.02 12.79 -35.50
C ASP A 437 -6.34 13.57 -35.52
N PRO A 438 -7.30 13.27 -36.44
CA PRO A 438 -8.54 14.02 -36.59
C PRO A 438 -9.57 13.76 -35.48
N ASP A 439 -9.30 12.87 -34.53
CA ASP A 439 -10.21 12.60 -33.40
C ASP A 439 -10.43 13.87 -32.54
N PRO A 440 -11.69 14.29 -32.30
CA PRO A 440 -11.96 15.56 -31.62
C PRO A 440 -11.76 15.53 -30.09
N ILE A 441 -11.55 14.36 -29.48
CA ILE A 441 -11.44 14.18 -28.01
C ILE A 441 -10.00 13.82 -27.62
N THR A 442 -9.37 12.92 -28.38
CA THR A 442 -8.03 12.38 -28.11
C THR A 442 -6.99 12.76 -29.16
N GLY A 443 -7.43 13.34 -30.28
CA GLY A 443 -6.56 13.71 -31.39
C GLY A 443 -5.70 14.94 -31.11
N GLY A 444 -4.95 15.36 -32.13
CA GLY A 444 -4.01 16.47 -32.03
C GLY A 444 -2.75 16.30 -32.87
N LYS A 445 -1.83 17.25 -32.70
CA LYS A 445 -0.63 17.38 -33.52
C LYS A 445 0.47 16.45 -33.01
N ILE A 446 0.94 15.56 -33.88
CA ILE A 446 1.97 14.56 -33.63
C ILE A 446 3.22 14.91 -34.44
N VAL A 447 4.37 14.96 -33.78
CA VAL A 447 5.67 15.12 -34.44
C VAL A 447 6.33 13.76 -34.58
N ILE A 448 6.71 13.40 -35.80
CA ILE A 448 7.39 12.16 -36.09
C ILE A 448 8.80 12.50 -36.58
N GLN A 449 9.79 11.89 -35.94
CA GLN A 449 11.18 11.98 -36.33
C GLN A 449 11.69 10.60 -36.74
N ALA A 450 12.31 10.52 -37.91
CA ALA A 450 12.78 9.31 -38.54
C ALA A 450 14.33 9.31 -38.58
N LYS A 451 14.96 8.48 -37.75
CA LYS A 451 16.43 8.34 -37.69
C LYS A 451 16.88 7.02 -38.31
N ARG A 452 17.47 7.10 -39.50
CA ARG A 452 18.13 5.96 -40.16
C ARG A 452 19.50 5.69 -39.55
N TYR A 453 19.55 4.94 -38.46
CA TYR A 453 20.79 4.55 -37.78
C TYR A 453 21.12 3.08 -37.99
N ARG A 454 22.43 2.76 -37.97
CA ARG A 454 22.97 1.39 -37.94
C ARG A 454 23.38 0.94 -36.53
N LYS A 455 23.41 1.86 -35.56
CA LYS A 455 23.76 1.63 -34.15
C LYS A 455 22.60 2.08 -33.26
N THR A 456 22.56 1.57 -32.04
CA THR A 456 21.52 1.90 -31.04
C THR A 456 21.34 3.40 -30.86
N VAL A 457 20.09 3.88 -30.90
CA VAL A 457 19.76 5.30 -30.75
C VAL A 457 20.00 5.75 -29.30
N PRO A 458 20.83 6.78 -29.07
CA PRO A 458 21.13 7.28 -27.73
C PRO A 458 19.96 8.06 -27.11
N PRO A 459 19.90 8.20 -25.77
CA PRO A 459 18.83 8.95 -25.09
C PRO A 459 18.77 10.43 -25.45
N SER A 460 19.86 11.01 -25.99
CA SER A 460 19.86 12.39 -26.49
C SER A 460 18.87 12.60 -27.63
N ALA A 461 18.75 11.66 -28.57
CA ALA A 461 17.80 11.77 -29.69
C ALA A 461 16.33 11.75 -29.22
N VAL A 462 16.03 11.04 -28.13
CA VAL A 462 14.69 11.03 -27.52
C VAL A 462 14.40 12.38 -26.85
N ARG A 463 15.40 12.99 -26.19
CA ARG A 463 15.31 14.33 -25.57
C ARG A 463 15.18 15.44 -26.61
N ASP A 464 15.90 15.35 -27.72
CA ASP A 464 15.80 16.31 -28.83
C ASP A 464 14.39 16.32 -29.42
N LEU A 465 13.77 15.15 -29.59
CA LEU A 465 12.38 15.04 -30.04
C LEU A 465 11.41 15.71 -29.07
N GLU A 466 11.60 15.56 -27.75
CA GLU A 466 10.78 16.23 -26.74
C GLU A 466 10.84 17.76 -26.86
N SER A 467 12.04 18.31 -27.08
CA SER A 467 12.24 19.74 -27.33
C SER A 467 11.53 20.21 -28.60
N THR A 468 11.60 19.41 -29.66
CA THR A 468 10.93 19.70 -30.94
C THR A 468 9.41 19.61 -30.84
N MET A 469 8.86 18.69 -30.05
CA MET A 469 7.42 18.63 -29.76
C MET A 469 6.90 19.91 -29.11
N ARG A 470 7.60 20.39 -28.06
CA ARG A 470 7.20 21.59 -27.33
C ARG A 470 7.18 22.82 -28.23
N ARG A 471 8.19 22.99 -29.09
CA ARG A 471 8.26 24.08 -30.06
C ARG A 471 7.15 24.04 -31.11
N GLN A 472 6.77 22.84 -31.56
CA GLN A 472 5.71 22.65 -32.56
C GLN A 472 4.30 22.65 -31.96
N GLY A 473 4.15 22.72 -30.63
CA GLY A 473 2.87 22.58 -29.94
C GLY A 473 2.24 21.19 -30.12
N ALA A 474 3.08 20.16 -30.30
CA ALA A 474 2.64 18.80 -30.49
C ALA A 474 2.33 18.11 -29.16
N ASN A 475 1.20 17.41 -29.09
CA ASN A 475 0.79 16.69 -27.88
C ASN A 475 1.38 15.27 -27.82
N ARG A 476 1.95 14.77 -28.93
CA ARG A 476 2.62 13.47 -28.99
C ARG A 476 3.82 13.46 -29.94
N GLY A 477 4.84 12.69 -29.60
CA GLY A 477 6.04 12.52 -30.42
C GLY A 477 6.30 11.05 -30.73
N ILE A 478 6.74 10.76 -31.95
CA ILE A 478 7.12 9.40 -32.36
C ILE A 478 8.54 9.43 -32.91
N LEU A 479 9.43 8.64 -32.31
CA LEU A 479 10.78 8.44 -32.82
C LEU A 479 10.87 7.09 -33.53
N VAL A 480 11.07 7.11 -34.83
CA VAL A 480 11.20 5.91 -35.67
C VAL A 480 12.66 5.70 -36.01
N THR A 481 13.16 4.47 -35.88
CA THR A 481 14.52 4.12 -36.26
C THR A 481 14.62 2.76 -36.92
N THR A 482 15.62 2.61 -37.80
CA THR A 482 16.03 1.33 -38.39
C THR A 482 16.90 0.48 -37.45
N ALA A 483 17.35 1.03 -36.32
CA ALA A 483 18.14 0.35 -35.28
C ALA A 483 17.29 0.02 -34.04
N GLY A 484 17.92 -0.28 -32.90
CA GLY A 484 17.25 -0.44 -31.61
C GLY A 484 17.37 0.79 -30.71
N PHE A 485 16.55 0.85 -29.66
CA PHE A 485 16.69 1.80 -28.56
C PHE A 485 17.37 1.16 -27.35
N GLY A 486 18.33 1.87 -26.76
CA GLY A 486 18.99 1.44 -25.53
C GLY A 486 18.08 1.57 -24.30
N PRO A 487 18.41 0.92 -23.16
CA PRO A 487 17.62 0.97 -21.94
C PRO A 487 17.35 2.41 -21.44
N GLY A 488 18.35 3.29 -21.54
CA GLY A 488 18.19 4.71 -21.17
C GLY A 488 17.20 5.48 -22.06
N SER A 489 17.12 5.14 -23.35
CA SER A 489 16.16 5.75 -24.28
C SER A 489 14.73 5.30 -23.96
N ARG A 490 14.55 4.02 -23.58
CA ARG A 490 13.27 3.47 -23.13
C ARG A 490 12.83 4.06 -21.79
N LYS A 491 13.73 4.15 -20.82
CA LYS A 491 13.48 4.79 -19.51
C LYS A 491 13.12 6.27 -19.63
N HIS A 492 13.70 7.00 -20.59
CA HIS A 492 13.35 8.41 -20.84
C HIS A 492 11.97 8.58 -21.49
N ALA A 493 11.56 7.64 -22.34
CA ALA A 493 10.22 7.67 -22.94
C ALA A 493 9.12 7.25 -21.94
N GLU A 494 9.47 6.57 -20.86
CA GLU A 494 8.55 6.11 -19.83
C GLU A 494 7.93 7.30 -19.08
N GLY A 495 6.60 7.45 -19.17
CA GLY A 495 5.87 8.57 -18.57
C GLY A 495 5.88 9.88 -19.39
N GLN A 496 6.54 9.92 -20.54
CA GLN A 496 6.50 11.04 -21.48
C GLN A 496 5.51 10.77 -22.63
N PRO A 497 4.96 11.80 -23.29
CA PRO A 497 4.11 11.63 -24.48
C PRO A 497 4.92 11.24 -25.74
N LEU A 498 5.89 10.34 -25.58
CA LEU A 498 6.83 9.87 -26.61
C LEU A 498 6.59 8.39 -26.90
N THR A 499 6.63 8.02 -28.17
CA THR A 499 6.50 6.62 -28.63
C THR A 499 7.73 6.25 -29.44
N LEU A 500 8.40 5.16 -29.08
CA LEU A 500 9.63 4.70 -29.71
C LEU A 500 9.35 3.52 -30.63
N VAL A 501 9.68 3.63 -31.92
CA VAL A 501 9.49 2.59 -32.94
C VAL A 501 10.84 2.08 -33.42
N ASP A 502 11.27 0.92 -32.93
CA ASP A 502 12.55 0.30 -33.32
C ASP A 502 12.43 -0.48 -34.64
N GLY A 503 13.57 -0.89 -35.21
CA GLY A 503 13.62 -1.56 -36.51
C GLY A 503 12.71 -2.79 -36.63
N PRO A 504 12.70 -3.73 -35.66
CA PRO A 504 11.77 -4.85 -35.67
C PRO A 504 10.29 -4.42 -35.63
N MET A 505 9.94 -3.44 -34.78
CA MET A 505 8.57 -2.94 -34.69
C MET A 505 8.14 -2.17 -35.95
N LEU A 506 9.06 -1.41 -36.56
CA LEU A 506 8.83 -0.73 -37.83
C LEU A 506 8.51 -1.73 -38.96
N LEU A 507 9.27 -2.84 -39.06
CA LEU A 507 9.00 -3.88 -40.03
C LEU A 507 7.65 -4.57 -39.81
N ALA A 508 7.26 -4.80 -38.55
CA ALA A 508 5.94 -5.34 -38.22
C ALA A 508 4.82 -4.37 -38.67
N LEU A 509 4.96 -3.08 -38.37
CA LEU A 509 4.01 -2.04 -38.76
C LEU A 509 3.90 -1.88 -40.28
N LEU A 510 5.01 -1.96 -41.02
CA LEU A 510 5.00 -1.93 -42.48
C LEU A 510 4.28 -3.14 -43.08
N ARG A 511 4.52 -4.34 -42.53
CA ARG A 511 3.85 -5.59 -42.98
C ARG A 511 2.34 -5.56 -42.72
N GLU A 512 1.91 -5.08 -41.56
CA GLU A 512 0.49 -4.91 -41.23
C GLU A 512 -0.25 -4.02 -42.23
N GLN A 513 0.44 -3.03 -42.82
CA GLN A 513 -0.14 -2.07 -43.76
C GLN A 513 0.15 -2.40 -45.24
N GLY A 514 0.76 -3.57 -45.52
CA GLY A 514 1.12 -4.01 -46.87
C GLY A 514 2.14 -3.09 -47.56
N LEU A 515 3.04 -2.46 -46.79
CA LEU A 515 4.09 -1.58 -47.30
C LEU A 515 5.43 -2.31 -47.45
N PRO A 516 6.22 -2.04 -48.50
CA PRO A 516 7.48 -2.72 -48.76
C PRO A 516 8.60 -2.18 -47.86
N GLY A 517 9.46 -3.07 -47.33
CA GLY A 517 10.65 -2.70 -46.57
C GLY A 517 11.40 -3.91 -46.03
N ARG A 518 12.73 -3.91 -46.18
CA ARG A 518 13.63 -4.90 -45.56
C ARG A 518 14.76 -4.22 -44.81
N LEU A 519 15.28 -4.87 -43.77
CA LEU A 519 16.56 -4.51 -43.16
C LEU A 519 17.60 -5.50 -43.67
N GLY A 520 18.59 -5.05 -44.46
CA GLY A 520 19.69 -5.89 -44.93
C GLY A 520 20.50 -6.50 -43.77
N PRO A 521 21.30 -7.57 -44.03
CA PRO A 521 22.17 -8.14 -43.00
C PRO A 521 23.16 -7.08 -42.49
N ALA A 522 23.31 -7.00 -41.17
CA ALA A 522 24.23 -6.06 -40.52
C ALA A 522 25.65 -6.20 -41.12
N PRO A 523 26.38 -5.09 -41.39
CA PRO A 523 27.71 -5.17 -41.97
C PRO A 523 28.65 -5.97 -41.04
N ALA A 524 29.38 -6.92 -41.64
CA ALA A 524 30.28 -7.82 -40.95
C ALA A 524 31.33 -7.05 -40.10
N PRO A 525 31.67 -7.54 -38.90
CA PRO A 525 32.72 -6.95 -38.09
C PRO A 525 34.09 -7.14 -38.76
N VAL A 526 34.80 -6.04 -38.99
CA VAL A 526 36.22 -6.02 -39.39
C VAL A 526 37.05 -6.48 -38.19
N PRO A 527 38.04 -7.39 -38.35
CA PRO A 527 38.72 -8.03 -37.23
C PRO A 527 39.75 -7.09 -36.58
N ALA A 528 39.72 -7.00 -35.26
CA ALA A 528 40.81 -6.53 -34.41
C ALA A 528 41.21 -7.68 -33.45
N PRO A 529 42.49 -7.76 -33.03
CA PRO A 529 43.15 -9.03 -32.74
C PRO A 529 42.68 -9.70 -31.45
N ALA A 530 42.86 -11.02 -31.45
CA ALA A 530 42.38 -11.96 -30.45
C ALA A 530 42.75 -11.59 -28.99
N VAL A 531 41.73 -11.62 -28.12
CA VAL A 531 41.89 -11.87 -26.68
C VAL A 531 41.11 -13.17 -26.39
N PRO A 532 41.72 -14.17 -25.76
CA PRO A 532 41.10 -15.48 -25.60
C PRO A 532 39.97 -15.45 -24.58
N ALA A 533 38.94 -16.24 -24.84
CA ALA A 533 37.90 -16.58 -23.89
C ALA A 533 38.51 -17.25 -22.65
N GLN A 534 38.23 -16.73 -21.46
CA GLN A 534 38.27 -17.52 -20.22
C GLN A 534 37.51 -16.83 -19.07
N ARG A 535 36.61 -17.63 -18.48
CA ARG A 535 36.31 -17.77 -17.05
C ARG A 535 35.49 -16.66 -16.37
N SER A 536 34.24 -17.05 -16.04
CA SER A 536 33.68 -17.05 -14.68
C SER A 536 34.38 -16.19 -13.64
N ALA A 537 33.62 -15.24 -13.09
CA ALA A 537 33.79 -14.65 -11.77
C ALA A 537 35.25 -14.56 -11.27
N SER A 538 35.98 -13.51 -11.65
CA SER A 538 37.22 -13.19 -10.93
C SER A 538 36.86 -12.48 -9.64
N ALA A 539 36.82 -13.27 -8.57
CA ALA A 539 37.22 -12.80 -7.26
C ALA A 539 38.48 -11.93 -7.36
N VAL A 540 38.47 -10.87 -6.57
CA VAL A 540 39.59 -9.97 -6.32
C VAL A 540 40.81 -10.79 -5.85
N PRO A 541 42.03 -10.61 -6.38
CA PRO A 541 43.20 -11.24 -5.78
C PRO A 541 43.47 -10.57 -4.42
N ALA A 542 43.62 -11.44 -3.41
CA ALA A 542 43.79 -11.12 -2.01
C ALA A 542 45.18 -10.53 -1.72
N GLY A 543 45.27 -9.21 -1.75
CA GLY A 543 46.19 -8.43 -0.92
C GLY A 543 45.36 -7.50 -0.03
N PRO A 544 45.77 -7.21 1.22
CA PRO A 544 45.02 -6.32 2.10
C PRO A 544 44.96 -4.92 1.48
N ALA A 545 43.76 -4.34 1.40
CA ALA A 545 43.60 -2.95 1.00
C ALA A 545 44.17 -2.05 2.09
N VAL A 546 44.98 -1.05 1.71
CA VAL A 546 45.55 -0.09 2.65
C VAL A 546 44.49 0.96 2.96
N GLU A 547 44.15 1.12 4.24
CA GLU A 547 43.21 2.14 4.67
C GLU A 547 43.82 3.54 4.53
N LEU A 548 43.07 4.46 3.93
CA LEU A 548 43.46 5.84 3.68
C LEU A 548 42.96 6.75 4.78
N THR A 549 43.85 7.60 5.30
CA THR A 549 43.46 8.70 6.18
C THR A 549 43.24 9.99 5.38
N PRO A 550 42.25 10.84 5.74
CA PRO A 550 42.08 12.17 5.17
C PRO A 550 43.41 12.94 5.04
N GLY A 551 43.68 13.50 3.86
CA GLY A 551 44.92 14.21 3.53
C GLY A 551 46.06 13.35 2.99
N GLN A 552 45.97 12.02 3.01
CA GLN A 552 47.01 11.12 2.49
C GLN A 552 47.10 11.20 0.96
N ASN A 553 48.33 11.36 0.44
CA ASN A 553 48.63 11.42 -0.99
C ASN A 553 49.47 10.22 -1.43
N LEU A 554 49.13 9.62 -2.56
CA LEU A 554 49.77 8.43 -3.10
C LEU A 554 49.98 8.58 -4.60
N LEU A 555 51.08 8.05 -5.12
CA LEU A 555 51.30 7.97 -6.56
C LEU A 555 50.44 6.84 -7.15
N LEU A 556 49.74 7.09 -8.25
CA LEU A 556 48.97 6.05 -8.93
C LEU A 556 49.92 5.18 -9.77
N PRO A 557 49.99 3.85 -9.54
CA PRO A 557 50.91 2.96 -10.23
C PRO A 557 50.43 2.51 -11.62
N GLY A 558 49.29 3.02 -12.08
CA GLY A 558 48.72 2.72 -13.39
C GLY A 558 47.77 3.82 -13.86
N GLU A 559 47.25 3.66 -15.07
CA GLU A 559 46.46 4.71 -15.72
C GLU A 559 44.95 4.52 -15.55
N GLU A 560 44.49 3.36 -15.06
CA GLU A 560 43.08 3.06 -14.81
C GLU A 560 42.82 2.88 -13.31
N VAL A 561 42.00 3.76 -12.74
CA VAL A 561 41.54 3.73 -11.35
C VAL A 561 40.12 3.17 -11.33
N ARG A 562 39.91 2.06 -10.63
CA ARG A 562 38.60 1.50 -10.35
C ARG A 562 38.15 1.90 -8.96
N VAL A 563 36.90 2.35 -8.85
CA VAL A 563 36.25 2.79 -7.62
C VAL A 563 35.03 1.92 -7.40
N ARG A 564 34.82 1.45 -6.18
CA ARG A 564 33.59 0.74 -5.80
C ARG A 564 33.15 1.22 -4.44
N PHE A 565 31.87 1.58 -4.31
CA PHE A 565 31.27 1.95 -3.05
C PHE A 565 30.44 0.78 -2.50
N ARG A 566 30.60 0.48 -1.22
CA ARG A 566 29.78 -0.49 -0.48
C ARG A 566 29.28 0.16 0.80
N SER A 567 28.00 -0.03 1.09
CA SER A 567 27.36 0.33 2.36
C SER A 567 26.10 -0.52 2.52
N GLY A 568 25.70 -0.78 3.77
CA GLY A 568 24.33 -1.11 4.14
C GLY A 568 23.61 0.12 4.70
N GLY A 569 22.35 -0.03 5.11
CA GLY A 569 21.56 1.08 5.67
C GLY A 569 20.97 1.98 4.58
N ALA A 570 21.13 3.30 4.74
CA ALA A 570 20.63 4.28 3.77
C ALA A 570 21.22 4.11 2.36
N GLU A 571 20.43 4.43 1.34
CA GLU A 571 20.89 4.44 -0.05
C GLU A 571 21.76 5.67 -0.33
N ALA A 572 22.88 5.45 -1.02
CA ALA A 572 23.80 6.50 -1.40
C ALA A 572 24.44 6.20 -2.76
N ASP A 573 24.59 7.24 -3.56
CA ASP A 573 25.08 7.23 -4.92
C ASP A 573 26.55 7.66 -5.00
N LEU A 574 27.26 7.10 -5.98
CA LEU A 574 28.62 7.48 -6.33
C LEU A 574 28.60 8.51 -7.46
N THR A 575 29.28 9.64 -7.25
CA THR A 575 29.36 10.74 -8.23
C THR A 575 30.83 11.11 -8.46
N LEU A 576 31.14 11.57 -9.67
CA LEU A 576 32.48 12.03 -10.02
C LEU A 576 32.43 13.40 -10.70
N LEU A 577 33.37 14.28 -10.40
CA LEU A 577 33.48 15.61 -11.01
C LEU A 577 34.84 15.78 -11.66
N LEU A 578 34.87 16.12 -12.95
CA LEU A 578 36.10 16.42 -13.68
C LEU A 578 36.36 17.93 -13.54
N LEU A 579 37.45 18.27 -12.83
CA LEU A 579 37.75 19.62 -12.42
C LEU A 579 38.97 20.16 -13.17
N ASP A 580 38.90 21.43 -13.55
CA ASP A 580 40.00 22.17 -14.15
C ASP A 580 41.04 22.63 -13.11
N ALA A 581 41.93 23.55 -13.50
CA ALA A 581 42.97 24.09 -12.63
C ALA A 581 42.41 24.92 -11.45
N ASP A 582 41.24 25.55 -11.65
CA ASP A 582 40.54 26.39 -10.68
C ASP A 582 39.62 25.58 -9.77
N GLY A 583 39.52 24.27 -9.98
CA GLY A 583 38.69 23.36 -9.19
C GLY A 583 37.22 23.38 -9.58
N ARG A 584 36.91 23.83 -10.80
CA ARG A 584 35.54 23.90 -11.32
C ARG A 584 35.32 22.92 -12.46
N VAL A 585 34.07 22.50 -12.63
CA VAL A 585 33.66 21.79 -13.85
C VAL A 585 33.73 22.76 -15.03
N ARG A 586 34.18 22.30 -16.20
CA ARG A 586 34.27 23.17 -17.39
C ARG A 586 32.92 23.34 -18.08
N HIS A 587 32.05 22.35 -17.90
CA HIS A 587 30.71 22.23 -18.47
C HIS A 587 29.95 21.11 -17.73
N ASP A 588 28.63 21.04 -17.87
CA ASP A 588 27.80 20.02 -17.22
C ASP A 588 28.21 18.58 -17.58
N GLY A 589 28.84 18.40 -18.76
CA GLY A 589 29.44 17.15 -19.23
C GLY A 589 30.52 16.56 -18.31
N ASP A 590 31.14 17.40 -17.48
CA ASP A 590 32.17 17.02 -16.51
C ASP A 590 31.59 16.56 -15.17
N PHE A 591 30.27 16.61 -14.99
CA PHE A 591 29.57 16.10 -13.82
C PHE A 591 29.01 14.69 -14.09
N VAL A 592 29.64 13.66 -13.52
CA VAL A 592 29.29 12.24 -13.77
C VAL A 592 28.48 11.69 -12.60
N PHE A 593 27.20 11.42 -12.84
CA PHE A 593 26.24 10.89 -11.87
C PHE A 593 25.29 9.91 -12.57
N TYR A 594 24.29 9.37 -11.88
CA TYR A 594 23.48 8.26 -12.41
C TYR A 594 22.73 8.59 -13.73
N HIS A 595 22.36 9.87 -13.98
CA HIS A 595 21.78 10.32 -15.26
C HIS A 595 22.83 10.64 -16.35
N GLN A 596 24.10 10.79 -15.98
CA GLN A 596 25.21 11.04 -16.88
C GLN A 596 26.39 10.11 -16.53
N PRO A 597 26.29 8.81 -16.84
CA PRO A 597 27.23 7.81 -16.33
C PRO A 597 28.59 7.81 -17.04
N THR A 598 28.83 8.69 -18.02
CA THR A 598 30.10 8.74 -18.75
C THR A 598 30.50 10.17 -19.07
N ALA A 599 31.79 10.48 -18.98
CA ALA A 599 32.38 11.74 -19.45
C ALA A 599 33.62 11.48 -20.33
N GLU A 600 33.91 12.42 -21.23
CA GLU A 600 35.12 12.48 -22.08
C GLU A 600 35.38 11.15 -22.82
N ASP A 601 34.45 10.75 -23.70
CA ASP A 601 34.52 9.52 -24.52
C ASP A 601 34.86 8.24 -23.73
N GLY A 602 34.36 8.16 -22.49
CA GLY A 602 34.57 7.02 -21.59
C GLY A 602 35.90 7.04 -20.86
N ALA A 603 36.55 8.20 -20.76
CA ALA A 603 37.65 8.43 -19.82
C ALA A 603 37.16 8.28 -18.37
N VAL A 604 35.92 8.70 -18.08
CA VAL A 604 35.24 8.36 -16.84
C VAL A 604 33.95 7.61 -17.16
N ALA A 605 33.73 6.49 -16.48
CA ALA A 605 32.53 5.67 -16.63
C ALA A 605 32.03 5.16 -15.27
N LEU A 606 30.83 5.58 -14.88
CA LEU A 606 30.06 5.15 -13.72
C LEU A 606 29.09 4.03 -14.13
N ARG A 607 28.93 3.04 -13.25
CA ARG A 607 27.94 1.97 -13.29
C ARG A 607 27.06 2.09 -12.05
N PRO A 608 25.93 2.81 -12.14
CA PRO A 608 25.07 3.08 -10.98
C PRO A 608 24.60 1.78 -10.29
N ASP A 609 24.17 0.77 -11.07
CA ASP A 609 23.64 -0.50 -10.55
C ASP A 609 24.62 -1.28 -9.66
N ASP A 610 25.94 -1.14 -9.90
CA ASP A 610 27.00 -1.81 -9.13
C ASP A 610 27.75 -0.84 -8.19
N ARG A 611 27.28 0.41 -8.09
CA ARG A 611 27.91 1.53 -7.35
C ARG A 611 29.42 1.60 -7.59
N SER A 612 29.83 1.43 -8.86
CA SER A 612 31.23 1.36 -9.26
C SER A 612 31.57 2.32 -10.39
N ALA A 613 32.78 2.85 -10.42
CA ALA A 613 33.25 3.76 -11.45
C ALA A 613 34.67 3.40 -11.91
N THR A 614 35.01 3.80 -13.13
CA THR A 614 36.35 3.65 -13.72
C THR A 614 36.82 4.99 -14.25
N VAL A 615 38.01 5.41 -13.84
CA VAL A 615 38.69 6.64 -14.29
C VAL A 615 39.96 6.25 -15.04
N ARG A 616 40.01 6.52 -16.34
CA ARG A 616 41.17 6.29 -17.22
C ARG A 616 41.92 7.59 -17.40
N THR A 617 42.88 7.80 -16.50
CA THR A 617 43.70 9.01 -16.42
C THR A 617 44.48 9.34 -17.70
N GLY A 618 44.85 8.33 -18.50
CA GLY A 618 45.50 8.50 -19.80
C GLY A 618 44.57 8.97 -20.93
N ARG A 619 43.25 8.97 -20.71
CA ARG A 619 42.25 9.48 -21.67
C ARG A 619 41.62 10.81 -21.25
N LEU A 620 41.98 11.33 -20.08
CA LEU A 620 41.47 12.62 -19.62
C LEU A 620 42.14 13.76 -20.41
N PRO A 621 41.36 14.76 -20.90
CA PRO A 621 41.93 15.92 -21.54
C PRO A 621 42.90 16.69 -20.63
N ASP A 622 43.89 17.36 -21.21
CA ASP A 622 44.88 18.14 -20.44
C ASP A 622 44.28 19.30 -19.63
N ALA A 623 43.08 19.75 -20.00
CA ALA A 623 42.33 20.74 -19.26
C ALA A 623 41.80 20.20 -17.91
N VAL A 624 41.58 18.88 -17.78
CA VAL A 624 41.18 18.25 -16.52
C VAL A 624 42.41 18.05 -15.66
N ARG A 625 42.45 18.75 -14.53
CA ARG A 625 43.55 18.65 -13.56
C ARG A 625 43.22 17.69 -12.43
N ARG A 626 41.95 17.51 -12.09
CA ARG A 626 41.51 16.64 -10.98
C ARG A 626 40.20 15.94 -11.31
N VAL A 627 39.99 14.76 -10.73
CA VAL A 627 38.71 14.04 -10.72
C VAL A 627 38.34 13.80 -9.27
N ALA A 628 37.32 14.51 -8.80
CA ALA A 628 36.74 14.36 -7.48
C ALA A 628 35.78 13.16 -7.45
N ILE A 629 35.82 12.36 -6.38
CA ILE A 629 34.99 11.17 -6.17
C ILE A 629 34.19 11.38 -4.89
N SER A 630 32.88 11.50 -5.01
CA SER A 630 31.97 11.74 -3.89
C SER A 630 30.92 10.63 -3.71
N VAL A 631 30.48 10.48 -2.47
CA VAL A 631 29.35 9.63 -2.07
C VAL A 631 28.25 10.56 -1.56
N ASN A 632 27.05 10.43 -2.10
CA ASN A 632 25.94 11.35 -1.85
C ASN A 632 24.70 10.56 -1.45
N LEU A 633 24.05 10.95 -0.36
CA LEU A 633 22.77 10.37 0.05
C LEU A 633 21.65 10.97 -0.80
N ASP A 634 20.60 10.18 -1.05
CA ASP A 634 19.50 10.55 -1.94
C ASP A 634 18.93 11.94 -1.59
N ALA A 635 18.86 12.81 -2.60
CA ALA A 635 18.47 14.20 -2.44
C ALA A 635 16.98 14.38 -2.06
N ASP A 636 16.17 13.33 -2.25
CA ASP A 636 14.73 13.32 -1.90
C ASP A 636 14.43 12.78 -0.48
N GLY A 637 15.46 12.41 0.30
CA GLY A 637 15.32 11.89 1.67
C GLY A 637 16.19 12.60 2.72
N ASP A 638 15.89 12.38 4.01
CA ASP A 638 16.63 12.96 5.16
C ASP A 638 17.91 12.15 5.50
N GLY A 639 18.49 11.42 4.55
CA GLY A 639 19.60 10.49 4.80
C GLY A 639 20.95 11.20 5.04
N THR A 640 21.70 10.74 6.04
CA THR A 640 23.02 11.27 6.43
C THR A 640 24.10 10.20 6.43
N CYS A 641 25.38 10.59 6.46
CA CYS A 641 26.49 9.65 6.59
C CYS A 641 26.43 8.80 7.87
N ALA A 642 25.68 9.23 8.90
CA ALA A 642 25.42 8.43 10.09
C ALA A 642 24.48 7.23 9.86
N ASP A 643 23.68 7.26 8.78
CA ASP A 643 22.73 6.20 8.44
C ASP A 643 23.34 5.08 7.56
N LEU A 644 24.62 5.24 7.19
CA LEU A 644 25.38 4.23 6.46
C LEU A 644 25.95 3.18 7.42
N VAL A 645 25.71 1.90 7.12
CA VAL A 645 26.24 0.75 7.87
C VAL A 645 27.48 0.21 7.15
N ASP A 646 28.63 0.24 7.83
CA ASP A 646 29.94 -0.20 7.33
C ASP A 646 30.31 0.39 5.94
N PRO A 647 30.28 1.74 5.76
CA PRO A 647 30.60 2.34 4.48
C PRO A 647 32.09 2.18 4.12
N ALA A 648 32.34 1.78 2.87
CA ALA A 648 33.69 1.65 2.32
C ALA A 648 33.73 2.04 0.84
N VAL A 649 34.59 3.00 0.51
CA VAL A 649 34.98 3.32 -0.87
C VAL A 649 36.31 2.64 -1.16
N GLU A 650 36.26 1.62 -2.00
CA GLU A 650 37.44 0.87 -2.42
C GLU A 650 38.00 1.45 -3.73
N LEU A 651 39.30 1.75 -3.74
CA LEU A 651 40.02 2.19 -4.91
C LEU A 651 41.08 1.17 -5.31
N ALA A 652 41.20 0.86 -6.60
CA ALA A 652 42.20 -0.06 -7.11
C ALA A 652 42.83 0.47 -8.41
N CYS A 653 44.16 0.46 -8.49
CA CYS A 653 44.90 0.91 -9.66
C CYS A 653 46.24 0.19 -9.75
N GLY A 654 46.60 -0.38 -10.91
CA GLY A 654 47.96 -0.92 -11.19
C GLY A 654 48.53 -1.91 -10.16
N GLY A 655 47.68 -2.63 -9.41
CA GLY A 655 48.08 -3.54 -8.33
C GLY A 655 47.98 -2.95 -6.91
N GLY A 656 47.89 -1.62 -6.77
CA GLY A 656 47.56 -0.95 -5.51
C GLY A 656 46.07 -1.08 -5.18
N ARG A 657 45.77 -1.27 -3.90
CA ARG A 657 44.39 -1.31 -3.36
C ARG A 657 44.31 -0.45 -2.10
N TRP A 658 43.31 0.41 -2.08
CA TRP A 658 43.07 1.35 -0.98
C TRP A 658 41.61 1.36 -0.59
N VAL A 659 41.35 1.68 0.68
CA VAL A 659 39.99 1.84 1.20
C VAL A 659 39.90 3.16 1.94
N PHE A 660 38.86 3.94 1.67
CA PHE A 660 38.47 5.05 2.52
C PHE A 660 37.14 4.70 3.16
N ARG A 661 37.02 4.91 4.48
CA ARG A 661 35.79 4.71 5.23
C ARG A 661 35.19 6.07 5.58
N PRO A 662 34.08 6.47 4.92
CA PRO A 662 33.35 7.67 5.30
C PRO A 662 33.02 7.67 6.80
N PRO A 663 33.36 8.71 7.57
CA PRO A 663 32.95 8.81 8.96
C PRO A 663 31.42 8.93 9.07
N ALA A 664 30.86 8.33 10.12
CA ALA A 664 29.47 8.53 10.48
C ALA A 664 29.28 9.96 11.01
N ASP A 665 28.54 10.79 10.28
CA ASP A 665 28.26 12.17 10.64
C ASP A 665 26.78 12.50 10.33
N PRO A 666 25.96 12.86 11.33
CA PRO A 666 24.55 13.17 11.15
C PRO A 666 24.30 14.54 10.52
N ALA A 667 25.33 15.36 10.31
CA ALA A 667 25.22 16.66 9.66
C ALA A 667 25.64 16.61 8.18
N VAL A 668 26.10 15.47 7.67
CA VAL A 668 26.66 15.34 6.32
C VAL A 668 25.78 14.45 5.46
N SER A 669 25.28 14.99 4.35
CA SER A 669 24.46 14.29 3.36
C SER A 669 25.19 14.09 2.01
N ALA A 670 26.36 14.69 1.83
CA ALA A 670 27.28 14.43 0.73
C ALA A 670 28.73 14.50 1.19
N MET A 671 29.60 13.60 0.70
CA MET A 671 31.01 13.55 1.10
C MET A 671 31.95 13.35 -0.09
N LEU A 672 32.92 14.25 -0.22
CA LEU A 672 34.07 14.09 -1.11
C LEU A 672 35.10 13.16 -0.45
N VAL A 673 35.21 11.96 -0.99
CA VAL A 673 36.01 10.88 -0.39
C VAL A 673 37.46 10.93 -0.87
N ALA A 674 37.65 11.08 -2.19
CA ALA A 674 38.99 11.10 -2.76
C ALA A 674 39.06 11.95 -4.03
N GLU A 675 40.27 12.36 -4.38
CA GLU A 675 40.59 13.07 -5.62
C GLU A 675 41.73 12.37 -6.36
N VAL A 676 41.56 12.16 -7.66
CA VAL A 676 42.64 11.77 -8.56
C VAL A 676 43.12 13.04 -9.25
N TYR A 677 44.35 13.48 -8.99
CA TYR A 677 44.84 14.77 -9.48
C TYR A 677 46.18 14.65 -10.22
N ARG A 678 46.39 15.48 -11.24
CA ARG A 678 47.63 15.51 -12.02
C ARG A 678 48.68 16.37 -11.30
N HIS A 679 49.77 15.75 -10.89
CA HIS A 679 50.95 16.43 -10.35
C HIS A 679 51.90 16.83 -11.48
N PRO A 680 52.46 18.06 -11.49
CA PRO A 680 53.29 18.56 -12.58
C PRO A 680 54.55 17.73 -12.89
N ALA A 681 55.11 17.06 -11.89
CA ALA A 681 56.36 16.30 -12.01
C ALA A 681 56.17 14.77 -12.01
N ASP A 682 55.08 14.26 -11.40
CA ASP A 682 54.96 12.83 -11.06
C ASP A 682 53.80 12.14 -11.79
N GLY A 683 53.09 12.82 -12.69
CA GLY A 683 51.86 12.27 -13.28
C GLY A 683 50.68 12.25 -12.30
N TRP A 684 49.78 11.28 -12.41
CA TRP A 684 48.55 11.26 -11.62
C TRP A 684 48.76 10.69 -10.21
N LYS A 685 48.17 11.34 -9.21
CA LYS A 685 48.23 10.99 -7.79
C LYS A 685 46.82 10.84 -7.23
N LEU A 686 46.66 10.01 -6.21
CA LEU A 686 45.42 9.85 -5.44
C LEU A 686 45.57 10.58 -4.11
N ARG A 687 44.58 11.39 -3.75
CA ARG A 687 44.46 12.07 -2.45
C ARG A 687 43.18 11.62 -1.75
N ALA A 688 43.27 11.19 -0.51
CA ALA A 688 42.09 11.05 0.35
C ALA A 688 41.70 12.43 0.90
N VAL A 689 40.40 12.77 0.86
CA VAL A 689 39.91 14.10 1.27
C VAL A 689 39.07 14.02 2.52
N GLY A 690 37.90 13.36 2.48
CA GLY A 690 37.02 13.22 3.63
C GLY A 690 36.28 14.49 4.04
N GLN A 691 35.91 15.34 3.07
CA GLN A 691 35.17 16.58 3.32
C GLN A 691 33.67 16.35 3.12
N GLY A 692 32.83 16.86 4.03
CA GLY A 692 31.38 16.70 4.00
C GLY A 692 30.60 18.00 3.76
N TRP A 693 29.40 17.88 3.22
CA TRP A 693 28.42 18.95 3.01
C TRP A 693 27.08 18.59 3.66
N SER A 694 26.47 19.55 4.34
CA SER A 694 25.12 19.43 4.94
C SER A 694 23.99 19.60 3.94
N ASP A 695 24.23 20.38 2.89
CA ASP A 695 23.24 20.73 1.87
C ASP A 695 23.22 19.70 0.72
N GLY A 696 23.76 18.51 0.97
CA GLY A 696 23.78 17.37 0.06
C GLY A 696 24.57 17.61 -1.22
N LEU A 697 24.22 16.85 -2.26
CA LEU A 697 24.86 16.93 -3.57
C LEU A 697 24.76 18.32 -4.19
N ALA A 698 23.66 19.05 -3.93
CA ALA A 698 23.47 20.41 -4.42
C ALA A 698 24.52 21.38 -3.85
N GLY A 699 24.88 21.25 -2.57
CA GLY A 699 25.96 22.03 -1.97
C GLY A 699 27.32 21.75 -2.60
N LEU A 700 27.67 20.46 -2.73
CA LEU A 700 28.91 20.01 -3.34
C LEU A 700 29.03 20.47 -4.81
N ALA A 701 27.95 20.37 -5.58
CA ALA A 701 27.90 20.76 -6.99
C ALA A 701 28.08 22.29 -7.16
N ARG A 702 27.45 23.10 -6.31
CA ARG A 702 27.60 24.57 -6.30
C ARG A 702 29.04 25.01 -6.01
N ASP A 703 29.71 24.38 -5.05
CA ASP A 703 31.11 24.71 -4.71
C ASP A 703 32.07 24.43 -5.86
N HIS A 704 31.73 23.47 -6.73
CA HIS A 704 32.50 23.11 -7.92
C HIS A 704 31.97 23.75 -9.22
N GLY A 705 31.07 24.74 -9.12
CA GLY A 705 30.64 25.57 -10.25
C GLY A 705 29.60 24.93 -11.17
N VAL A 706 28.87 23.92 -10.70
CA VAL A 706 27.70 23.36 -11.41
C VAL A 706 26.46 24.22 -11.07
N ASP A 707 25.72 24.66 -12.08
CA ASP A 707 24.43 25.35 -11.88
C ASP A 707 23.35 24.29 -11.56
N VAL A 708 22.93 24.25 -10.30
CA VAL A 708 21.86 23.35 -9.82
C VAL A 708 20.58 24.18 -9.67
N ALA A 709 19.68 24.09 -10.66
CA ALA A 709 18.41 24.81 -10.71
C ALA A 709 17.27 24.08 -9.99
#